data_AF-A0A402B3P1-F1
#
_entry.id   AF-A0A402B3P1-F1
#
_cell.length_a   1.000
_cell.length_b   1.000
_cell.length_c   1.000
_cell.angle_alpha   90.00
_cell.angle_beta   90.00
_cell.angle_gamma   90.00
#
_symmetry.space_group_name_H-M   'P 1'
#
loop_
_entity.id
_entity.type
_entity.pdbx_description
1 polymer ?
#
loop_
_entity_poly.entity_id
_entity_poly.type
_entity_poly.pdbx_seq_one_letter_code
_entity_poly.pdbx_strand_id
1 'polypeptide(L)'
;MKWLSKYRWWNLAGLIILAMLLLWLDRACYQFTLPVTLAMRNQSLQVHAGSTTLDLGKVGTPQYLVFADQDPVLHEYQMDGTDSTNNFSLDSNYFHQLATSPYYRFQAWMRDLAGTSMWRDLRIERPQQSQTSSYPLKPGASIPLPSDPLFYVHVQLQRPETPRTLTLVMKDHSSVHITLNRNDRFMNATGSPLGLSDEKEIGRAYFPQDPLPFAAMVLSFIVRTLLWSLVLLILCIAGDIVLAFLRRALGGRLDIFRLRRNVNGGTTVANRPPLNVFRRAWMALINAVHPFALMCLLGSLCFVLWIARVQYHGMPHIYDANAYFFAAKIYAHGQLAAPLPPAATLFPGPFMLQFAGQWFAQYPLGTALTLTPGMWLGHPWVIEPLCGTLALLGSGFVLARLYNRQIASLAVILGTLSPFYSYLAASYLSHAIALFYLVWGWWALLRFLQGGAAWNIWLASICFGLAALTRDLVGILWIVLVAGSSIVLCWSQVRLYWRRWWRALLIALGLALCFVAISLGFNLLLTHNIFISPRTLFYAADTWGFGPGIGFYGQHTLAAGLVNLDELLTSLAIDLYGWPFYTTLAFIAIPFITRQARLIDWLLLGCLVSMVGAYVGYFYHGIYLGPRYLFETLPFLLCLTARGIITLALLGQKLGDRIAQWHTYNFPNQVTSYSSRWSLPTALLVGCLLACNLIYYLPRQTVVYKNYSGAPISYPIDVNTIYQSKLHNAIVVTSNSYLYQMVLFPLNDPAMHSDVIYALAGDPTQYAQLQKAFPGRKIYQINIIDNGAVQYEAIDN
;
A
#
# COMPACT_ATOMS: atom_id res chain seq x y z
N MET A 1 -23.36 48.47 -14.04
CA MET A 1 -23.38 47.18 -14.77
C MET A 1 -22.02 46.62 -15.21
N LYS A 2 -20.92 47.37 -15.33
CA LYS A 2 -19.59 46.81 -15.69
C LYS A 2 -18.85 46.02 -14.59
N TRP A 3 -19.32 46.08 -13.34
CA TRP A 3 -18.63 45.47 -12.19
C TRP A 3 -18.91 43.96 -12.01
N LEU A 4 -20.07 43.46 -12.45
CA LEU A 4 -20.41 42.03 -12.39
C LEU A 4 -19.63 41.16 -13.39
N SER A 5 -19.12 41.76 -14.47
CA SER A 5 -18.41 41.03 -15.55
C SER A 5 -16.98 40.58 -15.21
N LYS A 6 -16.41 41.04 -14.08
CA LYS A 6 -15.04 40.69 -13.67
C LYS A 6 -14.99 39.64 -12.54
N TYR A 7 -16.16 39.20 -12.05
CA TYR A 7 -16.25 38.34 -10.88
C TYR A 7 -16.37 36.86 -11.27
N ARG A 8 -15.48 36.07 -10.67
CA ARG A 8 -15.36 34.61 -10.68
C ARG A 8 -16.61 33.87 -10.13
N TRP A 9 -17.83 34.32 -10.40
CA TRP A 9 -19.07 33.55 -10.16
C TRP A 9 -19.06 32.21 -10.93
N TRP A 10 -18.33 32.17 -12.05
CA TRP A 10 -17.97 30.95 -12.78
C TRP A 10 -17.29 29.88 -11.93
N ASN A 11 -16.64 30.24 -10.81
CA ASN A 11 -16.00 29.24 -9.95
C ASN A 11 -17.01 28.52 -9.04
N LEU A 12 -18.00 29.21 -8.46
CA LEU A 12 -18.96 28.53 -7.57
C LEU A 12 -19.99 27.72 -8.37
N ALA A 13 -20.57 28.33 -9.41
CA ALA A 13 -21.44 27.61 -10.34
C ALA A 13 -20.71 26.43 -11.00
N GLY A 14 -19.44 26.62 -11.38
CA GLY A 14 -18.60 25.54 -11.91
C GLY A 14 -18.36 24.41 -10.91
N LEU A 15 -18.16 24.71 -9.62
CA LEU A 15 -18.02 23.69 -8.57
C LEU A 15 -19.33 22.94 -8.30
N ILE A 16 -20.48 23.62 -8.36
CA ILE A 16 -21.81 22.98 -8.25
C ILE A 16 -22.06 22.06 -9.44
N ILE A 17 -21.81 22.53 -10.66
CA ILE A 17 -21.94 21.71 -11.89
C ILE A 17 -21.00 20.51 -11.81
N LEU A 18 -19.76 20.69 -11.34
CA LEU A 18 -18.82 19.60 -11.13
C LEU A 18 -19.36 18.60 -10.09
N ALA A 19 -19.91 19.06 -8.97
CA ALA A 19 -20.51 18.19 -7.96
C ALA A 19 -21.68 17.37 -8.54
N MET A 20 -22.58 18.00 -9.29
CA MET A 20 -23.71 17.33 -9.94
C MET A 20 -23.23 16.30 -10.97
N LEU A 21 -22.21 16.63 -11.77
CA LEU A 21 -21.62 15.71 -12.75
C LEU A 21 -20.95 14.52 -12.06
N LEU A 22 -20.23 14.75 -10.97
CA LEU A 22 -19.61 13.68 -10.19
C LEU A 22 -20.65 12.77 -9.53
N LEU A 23 -21.74 13.32 -8.97
CA LEU A 23 -22.84 12.53 -8.43
C LEU A 23 -23.54 11.67 -9.50
N TRP A 24 -23.75 12.25 -10.70
CA TRP A 24 -24.29 11.50 -11.83
C TRP A 24 -23.34 10.38 -12.28
N LEU A 25 -22.04 10.67 -12.37
CA LEU A 25 -21.03 9.69 -12.78
C LEU A 25 -20.88 8.56 -11.76
N ASP A 26 -20.88 8.88 -10.47
CA ASP A 26 -20.90 7.87 -9.40
C ASP A 26 -22.13 6.98 -9.55
N ARG A 27 -23.33 7.57 -9.71
CA ARG A 27 -24.56 6.81 -9.93
C ARG A 27 -24.53 5.95 -11.20
N ALA A 28 -23.89 6.42 -12.27
CA ALA A 28 -23.73 5.68 -13.51
C ALA A 28 -22.82 4.44 -13.34
N CYS A 29 -21.81 4.50 -12.46
CA CYS A 29 -20.95 3.35 -12.16
C CYS A 29 -21.74 2.14 -11.62
N TYR A 30 -22.86 2.37 -10.92
CA TYR A 30 -23.73 1.30 -10.38
C TYR A 30 -24.51 0.52 -11.47
N GLN A 31 -24.47 0.96 -12.72
CA GLN A 31 -25.07 0.22 -13.84
C GLN A 31 -24.14 -0.88 -14.38
N PHE A 32 -22.84 -0.81 -14.08
CA PHE A 32 -21.86 -1.81 -14.51
C PHE A 32 -21.75 -2.92 -13.45
N THR A 33 -22.72 -3.83 -13.46
CA THR A 33 -22.75 -5.02 -12.61
C THR A 33 -22.13 -6.23 -13.33
N LEU A 34 -21.73 -7.25 -12.57
CA LEU A 34 -21.31 -8.53 -13.13
C LEU A 34 -22.55 -9.42 -13.35
N PRO A 35 -22.92 -9.76 -14.59
CA PRO A 35 -24.02 -10.68 -14.84
C PRO A 35 -23.61 -12.11 -14.48
N VAL A 36 -24.45 -12.82 -13.75
CA VAL A 36 -24.28 -14.23 -13.41
C VAL A 36 -25.49 -15.00 -13.92
N THR A 37 -25.25 -16.03 -14.72
CA THR A 37 -26.30 -16.85 -15.33
C THR A 37 -26.07 -18.32 -14.99
N LEU A 38 -27.12 -18.98 -14.47
CA LEU A 38 -27.17 -20.42 -14.29
C LEU A 38 -28.06 -20.98 -15.41
N ALA A 39 -27.47 -21.78 -16.29
CA ALA A 39 -28.19 -22.46 -17.37
C ALA A 39 -28.39 -23.92 -16.99
N MET A 40 -29.65 -24.31 -16.76
CA MET A 40 -30.01 -25.70 -16.48
C MET A 40 -30.53 -26.36 -17.74
N ARG A 41 -29.94 -27.49 -18.15
CA ARG A 41 -30.35 -28.27 -19.32
C ARG A 41 -30.33 -29.76 -19.01
N ASN A 42 -31.50 -30.40 -18.91
CA ASN A 42 -31.64 -31.83 -18.61
C ASN A 42 -30.78 -32.27 -17.40
N GLN A 43 -30.90 -31.55 -16.27
CA GLN A 43 -30.11 -31.73 -15.05
C GLN A 43 -28.61 -31.40 -15.17
N SER A 44 -28.16 -30.95 -16.34
CA SER A 44 -26.81 -30.42 -16.53
C SER A 44 -26.77 -28.93 -16.19
N LEU A 45 -25.81 -28.52 -15.38
CA LEU A 45 -25.65 -27.13 -14.96
C LEU A 45 -24.41 -26.50 -15.59
N GLN A 46 -24.62 -25.38 -16.26
CA GLN A 46 -23.56 -24.48 -16.69
C GLN A 46 -23.69 -23.14 -15.98
N VAL A 47 -22.59 -22.64 -15.45
CA VAL A 47 -22.51 -21.38 -14.72
C VAL A 47 -21.70 -20.40 -15.56
N HIS A 48 -22.25 -19.21 -15.79
CA HIS A 48 -21.57 -18.10 -16.42
C HIS A 48 -21.48 -16.93 -15.44
N ALA A 49 -20.28 -16.39 -15.22
CA ALA A 49 -20.04 -15.14 -14.52
C ALA A 49 -19.36 -14.18 -15.49
N GLY A 50 -20.14 -13.34 -16.15
CA GLY A 50 -19.72 -12.60 -17.33
C GLY A 50 -19.24 -13.55 -18.42
N SER A 51 -17.98 -13.41 -18.82
CA SER A 51 -17.30 -14.27 -19.80
C SER A 51 -16.70 -15.54 -19.21
N THR A 52 -16.55 -15.64 -17.88
CA THR A 52 -16.09 -16.88 -17.23
C THR A 52 -17.18 -17.93 -17.29
N THR A 53 -16.85 -19.12 -17.79
CA THR A 53 -17.80 -20.26 -17.88
C THR A 53 -17.26 -21.45 -17.09
N LEU A 54 -18.14 -22.11 -16.33
CA LEU A 54 -17.88 -23.35 -15.61
C LEU A 54 -18.99 -24.35 -15.95
N ASP A 55 -18.62 -25.46 -16.58
CA ASP A 55 -19.54 -26.56 -16.87
C ASP A 55 -19.41 -27.61 -15.76
N LEU A 56 -20.52 -27.89 -15.07
CA LEU A 56 -20.56 -28.81 -13.93
C LEU A 56 -21.13 -30.17 -14.32
N GLY A 57 -21.59 -30.35 -15.56
CA GLY A 57 -22.28 -31.57 -15.98
C GLY A 57 -23.54 -31.82 -15.14
N LYS A 58 -23.88 -33.10 -14.92
CA LYS A 58 -25.11 -33.50 -14.21
C LYS A 58 -25.02 -33.23 -12.71
N VAL A 59 -25.89 -32.37 -12.21
CA VAL A 59 -25.96 -31.98 -10.78
C VAL A 59 -27.27 -32.36 -10.09
N GLY A 60 -28.20 -32.99 -10.82
CA GLY A 60 -29.53 -33.35 -10.30
C GLY A 60 -30.61 -32.31 -10.59
N THR A 61 -31.77 -32.44 -9.94
CA THR A 61 -32.91 -31.52 -10.13
C THR A 61 -32.93 -30.48 -9.00
N PRO A 62 -32.60 -29.21 -9.27
CA PRO A 62 -32.60 -28.15 -8.26
C PRO A 62 -34.04 -27.79 -7.88
N GLN A 63 -34.26 -27.57 -6.59
CA GLN A 63 -35.57 -27.21 -6.01
C GLN A 63 -35.57 -25.77 -5.49
N TYR A 64 -34.47 -25.33 -4.88
CA TYR A 64 -34.35 -23.97 -4.33
C TYR A 64 -33.02 -23.32 -4.69
N LEU A 65 -33.06 -22.01 -4.90
CA LEU A 65 -31.89 -21.14 -4.92
C LEU A 65 -31.82 -20.38 -3.60
N VAL A 66 -30.65 -20.38 -2.97
CA VAL A 66 -30.38 -19.63 -1.73
C VAL A 66 -29.13 -18.78 -1.95
N PHE A 67 -29.24 -17.50 -1.61
CA PHE A 67 -28.06 -16.63 -1.51
C PHE A 67 -27.50 -16.75 -0.10
N ALA A 68 -26.24 -17.14 0.05
CA ALA A 68 -25.63 -17.37 1.36
C ALA A 68 -25.73 -16.12 2.23
N ASP A 69 -26.12 -16.30 3.50
CA ASP A 69 -26.09 -15.22 4.48
C ASP A 69 -24.64 -14.83 4.79
N GLN A 70 -24.41 -13.55 5.05
CA GLN A 70 -23.06 -13.04 5.31
C GLN A 70 -23.06 -12.04 6.44
N ASP A 71 -21.98 -12.09 7.21
CA ASP A 71 -21.73 -11.12 8.25
C ASP A 71 -21.52 -9.72 7.63
N PRO A 72 -22.39 -8.73 7.94
CA PRO A 72 -22.32 -7.39 7.37
C PRO A 72 -21.11 -6.58 7.84
N VAL A 73 -20.32 -7.06 8.82
CA VAL A 73 -19.07 -6.40 9.22
C VAL A 73 -17.83 -6.97 8.54
N LEU A 74 -17.97 -8.08 7.79
CA LEU A 74 -16.85 -8.71 7.10
C LEU A 74 -16.72 -8.22 5.66
N HIS A 75 -15.65 -7.48 5.42
CA HIS A 75 -15.27 -6.98 4.11
C HIS A 75 -13.88 -7.50 3.73
N GLU A 76 -13.56 -7.41 2.44
CA GLU A 76 -12.23 -7.78 1.94
C GLU A 76 -11.13 -6.94 2.62
N TYR A 77 -11.37 -5.63 2.78
CA TYR A 77 -10.48 -4.69 3.45
C TYR A 77 -11.17 -3.99 4.62
N GLN A 78 -10.66 -4.28 5.81
CA GLN A 78 -11.22 -3.79 7.06
C GLN A 78 -10.86 -2.33 7.34
N MET A 79 -11.78 -1.62 7.98
CA MET A 79 -11.67 -0.18 8.26
C MET A 79 -10.54 0.20 9.22
N ASP A 80 -10.03 -0.75 9.98
CA ASP A 80 -8.93 -0.53 10.91
C ASP A 80 -7.55 -0.86 10.30
N GLY A 81 -7.50 -1.31 9.03
CA GLY A 81 -6.27 -1.74 8.35
C GLY A 81 -5.91 -3.20 8.55
N THR A 82 -6.73 -4.00 9.23
CA THR A 82 -6.51 -5.45 9.31
C THR A 82 -6.67 -6.11 7.95
N ASP A 83 -5.73 -6.99 7.67
CA ASP A 83 -5.63 -7.78 6.46
C ASP A 83 -6.33 -9.12 6.71
N SER A 84 -7.60 -9.18 6.30
CA SER A 84 -8.47 -10.36 6.40
C SER A 84 -8.18 -11.42 5.35
N THR A 85 -7.47 -11.06 4.27
CA THR A 85 -7.31 -11.93 3.10
C THR A 85 -5.95 -12.62 3.05
N ASN A 86 -4.87 -11.98 3.51
CA ASN A 86 -3.51 -12.56 3.42
C ASN A 86 -2.92 -12.95 4.78
N ASN A 87 -3.16 -12.14 5.82
CA ASN A 87 -2.61 -12.37 7.16
C ASN A 87 -3.61 -12.96 8.14
N PHE A 88 -4.87 -13.14 7.71
CA PHE A 88 -5.97 -13.62 8.57
C PHE A 88 -6.01 -12.90 9.92
N SER A 89 -5.73 -11.59 9.89
CA SER A 89 -5.61 -10.74 11.09
C SER A 89 -6.96 -10.21 11.60
N LEU A 90 -8.04 -10.77 11.07
CA LEU A 90 -9.41 -10.41 11.36
C LEU A 90 -9.84 -10.94 12.73
N ASP A 91 -10.36 -10.04 13.57
CA ASP A 91 -11.06 -10.39 14.81
C ASP A 91 -12.54 -10.02 14.65
N SER A 92 -13.38 -11.00 14.32
CA SER A 92 -14.82 -10.80 14.09
C SER A 92 -15.53 -10.24 15.33
N ASN A 93 -15.15 -10.69 16.53
CA ASN A 93 -15.76 -10.19 17.78
C ASN A 93 -15.46 -8.71 17.98
N TYR A 94 -14.21 -8.29 17.73
CA TYR A 94 -13.83 -6.88 17.74
C TYR A 94 -14.65 -6.07 16.73
N PHE A 95 -14.85 -6.56 15.50
CA PHE A 95 -15.61 -5.83 14.48
C PHE A 95 -17.09 -5.72 14.80
N HIS A 96 -17.72 -6.75 15.36
CA HIS A 96 -19.10 -6.66 15.83
C HIS A 96 -19.26 -5.59 16.93
N GLN A 97 -18.30 -5.50 17.85
CA GLN A 97 -18.29 -4.44 18.87
C GLN A 97 -18.06 -3.06 18.23
N LEU A 98 -17.04 -2.95 17.36
CA LEU A 98 -16.66 -1.70 16.69
C LEU A 98 -17.79 -1.18 15.79
N ALA A 99 -18.56 -2.05 15.16
CA ALA A 99 -19.66 -1.69 14.26
C ALA A 99 -20.80 -0.91 14.94
N THR A 100 -20.89 -0.98 16.27
CA THR A 100 -21.82 -0.16 17.04
C THR A 100 -21.34 1.29 17.20
N SER A 101 -20.04 1.55 17.02
CA SER A 101 -19.45 2.87 17.23
C SER A 101 -19.88 3.89 16.16
N PRO A 102 -20.02 5.18 16.52
CA PRO A 102 -20.27 6.24 15.54
C PRO A 102 -19.16 6.34 14.48
N TYR A 103 -17.92 6.06 14.87
CA TYR A 103 -16.76 6.08 13.97
C TYR A 103 -16.92 5.05 12.86
N TYR A 104 -17.20 3.79 13.19
CA TYR A 104 -17.39 2.73 12.19
C TYR A 104 -18.60 3.01 11.32
N ARG A 105 -19.76 3.37 11.91
CA ARG A 105 -20.99 3.66 11.15
C ARG A 105 -20.78 4.78 10.13
N PHE A 106 -20.07 5.84 10.51
CA PHE A 106 -19.73 6.93 9.61
C PHE A 106 -18.84 6.45 8.46
N GLN A 107 -17.78 5.69 8.76
CA GLN A 107 -16.90 5.17 7.71
C GLN A 107 -17.64 4.19 6.78
N ALA A 108 -18.45 3.29 7.34
CA ALA A 108 -19.21 2.29 6.58
C ALA A 108 -20.21 2.95 5.63
N TRP A 109 -20.91 3.99 6.10
CA TRP A 109 -21.73 4.85 5.25
C TRP A 109 -20.90 5.58 4.19
N MET A 110 -19.77 6.16 4.58
CA MET A 110 -18.88 6.89 3.67
C MET A 110 -18.45 6.00 2.49
N ARG A 111 -17.98 4.77 2.76
CA ARG A 111 -17.57 3.77 1.74
C ARG A 111 -18.72 3.14 0.97
N ASP A 112 -19.97 3.35 1.39
CA ASP A 112 -21.13 2.60 0.90
C ASP A 112 -20.91 1.08 0.99
N LEU A 113 -20.48 0.59 2.15
CA LEU A 113 -20.21 -0.84 2.37
C LEU A 113 -21.46 -1.70 2.17
N ALA A 114 -22.64 -1.18 2.55
CA ALA A 114 -23.91 -1.86 2.32
C ALA A 114 -24.19 -2.09 0.82
N GLY A 115 -23.66 -1.23 -0.07
CA GLY A 115 -23.80 -1.34 -1.51
C GLY A 115 -22.77 -2.24 -2.21
N THR A 116 -21.84 -2.84 -1.47
CA THR A 116 -20.78 -3.72 -2.00
C THR A 116 -21.23 -5.17 -2.07
N SER A 117 -20.82 -5.87 -3.13
CA SER A 117 -21.06 -7.30 -3.36
C SER A 117 -22.53 -7.73 -3.20
N MET A 118 -23.47 -6.90 -3.63
CA MET A 118 -24.90 -7.16 -3.50
C MET A 118 -25.46 -7.90 -4.71
N TRP A 119 -26.26 -8.94 -4.45
CA TRP A 119 -27.09 -9.59 -5.47
C TRP A 119 -28.35 -8.78 -5.76
N ARG A 120 -28.67 -8.56 -7.04
CA ARG A 120 -29.85 -7.80 -7.48
C ARG A 120 -30.39 -8.30 -8.82
N ASP A 121 -31.59 -7.83 -9.14
CA ASP A 121 -32.24 -8.02 -10.44
C ASP A 121 -32.39 -9.50 -10.87
N LEU A 122 -32.84 -10.36 -9.94
CA LEU A 122 -33.09 -11.78 -10.21
C LEU A 122 -34.22 -11.99 -11.22
N ARG A 123 -33.94 -12.80 -12.24
CA ARG A 123 -34.91 -13.23 -13.26
C ARG A 123 -34.79 -14.72 -13.48
N ILE A 124 -35.93 -15.41 -13.54
CA ILE A 124 -35.99 -16.84 -13.83
C ILE A 124 -36.76 -16.99 -15.15
N GLU A 125 -36.07 -17.44 -16.19
CA GLU A 125 -36.59 -17.56 -17.54
C GLU A 125 -36.83 -19.03 -17.90
N ARG A 126 -37.99 -19.31 -18.51
CA ARG A 126 -38.40 -20.62 -19.00
C ARG A 126 -38.79 -20.50 -20.49
N PRO A 127 -38.76 -21.59 -21.27
CA PRO A 127 -39.04 -21.54 -22.71
C PRO A 127 -40.38 -20.91 -23.12
N GLN A 128 -41.38 -20.91 -22.24
CA GLN A 128 -42.74 -20.45 -22.53
C GLN A 128 -43.24 -19.34 -21.58
N GLN A 129 -42.46 -18.97 -20.56
CA GLN A 129 -42.87 -17.99 -19.55
C GLN A 129 -41.64 -17.39 -18.84
N SER A 130 -41.58 -16.07 -18.73
CA SER A 130 -40.56 -15.37 -17.93
C SER A 130 -41.16 -14.90 -16.61
N GLN A 131 -40.60 -15.33 -15.48
CA GLN A 131 -40.97 -14.78 -14.17
C GLN A 131 -39.88 -13.80 -13.74
N THR A 132 -40.23 -12.51 -13.67
CA THR A 132 -39.32 -11.48 -13.17
C THR A 132 -39.67 -11.15 -11.73
N SER A 133 -38.69 -11.27 -10.83
CA SER A 133 -38.85 -10.97 -9.40
C SER A 133 -37.94 -9.77 -9.06
N SER A 134 -38.47 -8.55 -9.12
CA SER A 134 -37.71 -7.35 -8.75
C SER A 134 -37.80 -7.09 -7.24
N TYR A 135 -37.13 -7.92 -6.43
CA TYR A 135 -36.93 -7.64 -5.00
C TYR A 135 -35.43 -7.62 -4.68
N PRO A 136 -34.96 -6.74 -3.78
CA PRO A 136 -33.66 -6.97 -3.16
C PRO A 136 -33.70 -8.34 -2.48
N LEU A 137 -32.76 -9.21 -2.85
CA LEU A 137 -32.72 -10.59 -2.39
C LEU A 137 -32.30 -10.58 -0.92
N LYS A 138 -33.21 -10.94 -0.02
CA LYS A 138 -32.85 -11.15 1.39
C LYS A 138 -31.90 -12.35 1.46
N PRO A 139 -30.68 -12.20 2.00
CA PRO A 139 -29.80 -13.33 2.23
C PRO A 139 -30.52 -14.41 3.06
N GLY A 140 -30.22 -15.68 2.77
CA GLY A 140 -30.85 -16.84 3.42
C GLY A 140 -32.29 -17.15 2.98
N ALA A 141 -32.95 -16.32 2.17
CA ALA A 141 -34.28 -16.64 1.64
C ALA A 141 -34.20 -17.76 0.58
N SER A 142 -35.03 -18.79 0.73
CA SER A 142 -35.16 -19.87 -0.25
C SER A 142 -36.11 -19.47 -1.38
N ILE A 143 -35.59 -19.47 -2.61
CA ILE A 143 -36.34 -19.07 -3.81
C ILE A 143 -36.65 -20.34 -4.61
N PRO A 144 -37.93 -20.67 -4.84
CA PRO A 144 -38.29 -21.88 -5.55
C PRO A 144 -37.83 -21.81 -7.01
N LEU A 145 -37.21 -22.89 -7.48
CA LEU A 145 -36.79 -23.05 -8.87
C LEU A 145 -37.80 -23.91 -9.66
N PRO A 146 -37.90 -23.72 -10.99
CA PRO A 146 -38.79 -24.52 -11.84
C PRO A 146 -38.34 -25.98 -11.90
N SER A 147 -39.29 -26.91 -12.04
CA SER A 147 -39.00 -28.32 -12.36
C SER A 147 -38.80 -28.58 -13.86
N ASP A 148 -38.88 -27.54 -14.70
CA ASP A 148 -38.68 -27.62 -16.14
C ASP A 148 -37.27 -28.16 -16.48
N PRO A 149 -37.13 -28.97 -17.54
CA PRO A 149 -35.83 -29.52 -17.93
C PRO A 149 -34.87 -28.45 -18.47
N LEU A 150 -35.40 -27.29 -18.88
CA LEU A 150 -34.65 -26.15 -19.40
C LEU A 150 -35.14 -24.89 -18.72
N PHE A 151 -34.27 -24.23 -17.97
CA PHE A 151 -34.51 -22.88 -17.44
C PHE A 151 -33.20 -22.13 -17.25
N TYR A 152 -33.30 -20.81 -17.16
CA TYR A 152 -32.18 -19.91 -16.90
C TYR A 152 -32.47 -19.08 -15.66
N VAL A 153 -31.46 -18.92 -14.81
CA VAL A 153 -31.47 -17.97 -13.71
C VAL A 153 -30.48 -16.87 -14.02
N HIS A 154 -30.95 -15.65 -14.16
CA HIS A 154 -30.12 -14.47 -14.34
C HIS A 154 -30.14 -13.65 -13.06
N VAL A 155 -28.96 -13.28 -12.57
CA VAL A 155 -28.79 -12.40 -11.41
C VAL A 155 -27.60 -11.50 -11.67
N GLN A 156 -27.57 -10.32 -11.04
CA GLN A 156 -26.45 -9.39 -11.16
C GLN A 156 -25.74 -9.23 -9.83
N LEU A 157 -24.41 -9.27 -9.86
CA LEU A 157 -23.56 -8.97 -8.72
C LEU A 157 -23.03 -7.53 -8.84
N GLN A 158 -23.48 -6.66 -7.95
CA GLN A 158 -23.06 -5.27 -7.89
C GLN A 158 -21.76 -5.13 -7.09
N ARG A 159 -20.77 -4.42 -7.63
CA ARG A 159 -19.49 -4.10 -6.98
C ARG A 159 -18.88 -5.34 -6.29
N PRO A 160 -18.52 -6.39 -7.06
CA PRO A 160 -17.91 -7.60 -6.49
C PRO A 160 -16.60 -7.24 -5.78
N GLU A 161 -16.62 -7.28 -4.45
CA GLU A 161 -15.50 -7.02 -3.53
C GLU A 161 -15.27 -8.29 -2.69
N THR A 162 -16.08 -8.49 -1.66
CA THR A 162 -16.11 -9.70 -0.85
C THR A 162 -16.59 -10.90 -1.66
N PRO A 163 -16.02 -12.12 -1.47
CA PRO A 163 -16.50 -13.33 -2.10
C PRO A 163 -18.01 -13.56 -1.89
N ARG A 164 -18.69 -14.02 -2.94
CA ARG A 164 -20.14 -14.28 -2.89
C ARG A 164 -20.49 -15.67 -3.37
N THR A 165 -21.35 -16.32 -2.60
CA THR A 165 -21.78 -17.70 -2.84
C THR A 165 -23.28 -17.76 -3.09
N LEU A 166 -23.66 -18.52 -4.11
CA LEU A 166 -25.03 -18.93 -4.40
C LEU A 166 -25.14 -20.45 -4.25
N THR A 167 -26.20 -20.92 -3.61
CA THR A 167 -26.40 -22.32 -3.29
C THR A 167 -27.63 -22.84 -4.02
N LEU A 168 -27.47 -23.92 -4.77
CA LEU A 168 -28.58 -24.69 -5.34
C LEU A 168 -28.86 -25.88 -4.43
N VAL A 169 -30.06 -25.93 -3.87
CA VAL A 169 -30.53 -27.07 -3.08
C VAL A 169 -31.31 -27.99 -4.01
N MET A 170 -30.87 -29.23 -4.11
CA MET A 170 -31.44 -30.26 -4.97
C MET A 170 -32.63 -30.96 -4.28
N LYS A 171 -33.44 -31.65 -5.09
CA LYS A 171 -34.60 -32.43 -4.59
C LYS A 171 -34.21 -33.55 -3.63
N ASP A 172 -33.01 -34.10 -3.75
CA ASP A 172 -32.46 -35.14 -2.86
C ASP A 172 -31.78 -34.56 -1.60
N HIS A 173 -31.96 -33.26 -1.35
CA HIS A 173 -31.32 -32.51 -0.27
C HIS A 173 -29.79 -32.35 -0.36
N SER A 174 -29.17 -32.75 -1.47
CA SER A 174 -27.79 -32.34 -1.77
C SER A 174 -27.74 -30.86 -2.15
N SER A 175 -26.57 -30.24 -2.02
CA SER A 175 -26.35 -28.83 -2.39
C SER A 175 -25.13 -28.65 -3.29
N VAL A 176 -25.24 -27.68 -4.20
CA VAL A 176 -24.12 -27.17 -5.00
C VAL A 176 -23.91 -25.72 -4.66
N HIS A 177 -22.73 -25.38 -4.14
CA HIS A 177 -22.32 -24.03 -3.76
C HIS A 177 -21.41 -23.45 -4.82
N ILE A 178 -21.81 -22.33 -5.42
CA ILE A 178 -21.04 -21.63 -6.45
C ILE A 178 -20.51 -20.35 -5.85
N THR A 179 -19.19 -20.24 -5.70
CA THR A 179 -18.49 -19.13 -5.06
C THR A 179 -17.68 -18.34 -6.09
N LEU A 180 -17.93 -17.04 -6.15
CA LEU A 180 -17.14 -16.07 -6.92
C LEU A 180 -16.17 -15.37 -5.98
N ASN A 181 -14.87 -15.52 -6.23
CA ASN A 181 -13.81 -14.88 -5.45
C ASN A 181 -12.86 -14.13 -6.38
N ARG A 182 -12.93 -12.80 -6.35
CA ARG A 182 -12.05 -11.98 -7.17
C ARG A 182 -10.61 -12.04 -6.65
N ASN A 183 -10.36 -11.97 -5.35
CA ASN A 183 -9.04 -11.87 -4.74
C ASN A 183 -8.18 -13.09 -5.09
N ASP A 184 -8.72 -14.29 -4.90
CA ASP A 184 -8.02 -15.56 -5.15
C ASP A 184 -8.16 -16.07 -6.59
N ARG A 185 -8.71 -15.20 -7.46
CA ARG A 185 -8.85 -15.36 -8.89
C ARG A 185 -9.63 -16.61 -9.35
N PHE A 186 -10.76 -16.93 -8.70
CA PHE A 186 -11.54 -18.12 -9.06
C PHE A 186 -13.06 -17.95 -9.02
N MET A 187 -13.72 -18.76 -9.85
CA MET A 187 -15.10 -19.21 -9.69
C MET A 187 -15.07 -20.70 -9.41
N ASN A 188 -15.56 -21.12 -8.25
CA ASN A 188 -15.53 -22.51 -7.80
C ASN A 188 -16.95 -23.03 -7.53
N ALA A 189 -17.19 -24.30 -7.83
CA ALA A 189 -18.39 -25.02 -7.41
C ALA A 189 -18.01 -26.18 -6.50
N THR A 190 -18.54 -26.20 -5.28
CA THR A 190 -18.41 -27.32 -4.33
C THR A 190 -19.76 -28.03 -4.16
N GLY A 191 -19.73 -29.34 -3.95
CA GLY A 191 -20.91 -30.17 -3.69
C GLY A 191 -20.91 -30.70 -2.27
N SER A 192 -22.06 -30.63 -1.60
CA SER A 192 -22.28 -31.24 -0.29
C SER A 192 -23.29 -32.38 -0.40
N PRO A 193 -22.90 -33.64 -0.13
CA PRO A 193 -23.85 -34.74 -0.03
C PRO A 193 -24.70 -34.61 1.26
N LEU A 194 -25.98 -34.98 1.17
CA LEU A 194 -26.98 -35.12 2.25
C LEU A 194 -26.49 -34.78 3.68
N GLY A 195 -26.59 -33.51 4.06
CA GLY A 195 -26.43 -33.07 5.46
C GLY A 195 -25.04 -33.22 6.08
N LEU A 196 -24.01 -33.57 5.30
CA LEU A 196 -22.61 -33.64 5.75
C LEU A 196 -21.88 -32.34 5.40
N SER A 197 -20.92 -31.93 6.24
CA SER A 197 -20.06 -30.75 6.05
C SER A 197 -18.90 -30.95 5.07
N ASP A 198 -18.74 -32.15 4.51
CA ASP A 198 -17.66 -32.48 3.59
C ASP A 198 -17.98 -31.96 2.18
N GLU A 199 -17.65 -30.70 1.95
CA GLU A 199 -17.72 -30.08 0.62
C GLU A 199 -16.62 -30.62 -0.29
N LYS A 200 -17.00 -31.13 -1.47
CA LYS A 200 -16.06 -31.57 -2.51
C LYS A 200 -16.06 -30.63 -3.69
N GLU A 201 -14.89 -30.19 -4.15
CA GLU A 201 -14.76 -29.39 -5.38
C GLU A 201 -15.25 -30.20 -6.60
N ILE A 202 -16.26 -29.66 -7.31
CA ILE A 202 -16.85 -30.23 -8.53
C ILE A 202 -16.21 -29.60 -9.76
N GLY A 203 -15.86 -28.32 -9.69
CA GLY A 203 -15.19 -27.63 -10.78
C GLY A 203 -14.75 -26.21 -10.44
N ARG A 204 -13.68 -25.75 -11.09
CA ARG A 204 -13.07 -24.45 -10.88
C ARG A 204 -12.68 -23.80 -12.20
N ALA A 205 -12.89 -22.50 -12.30
CA ALA A 205 -12.49 -21.68 -13.45
C ALA A 205 -11.81 -20.39 -12.99
N TYR A 206 -10.96 -19.82 -13.85
CA TYR A 206 -10.34 -18.52 -13.58
C TYR A 206 -11.36 -17.39 -13.68
N PHE A 207 -11.34 -16.51 -12.70
CA PHE A 207 -12.16 -15.30 -12.62
C PHE A 207 -11.33 -14.19 -11.98
N PRO A 208 -11.43 -12.91 -12.36
CA PRO A 208 -12.34 -12.33 -13.35
C PRO A 208 -11.78 -12.24 -14.77
N GLN A 209 -12.69 -12.23 -15.75
CA GLN A 209 -12.37 -12.01 -17.17
C GLN A 209 -12.86 -10.63 -17.68
N ASP A 210 -14.02 -10.16 -17.22
CA ASP A 210 -14.65 -8.92 -17.72
C ASP A 210 -14.16 -7.66 -16.98
N PRO A 211 -13.55 -6.68 -17.67
CA PRO A 211 -12.94 -5.53 -16.99
C PRO A 211 -13.95 -4.46 -16.54
N LEU A 212 -15.12 -4.36 -17.18
CA LEU A 212 -16.04 -3.24 -16.97
C LEU A 212 -16.55 -3.08 -15.53
N PRO A 213 -16.99 -4.15 -14.82
CA PRO A 213 -17.45 -4.00 -13.43
C PRO A 213 -16.35 -3.46 -12.50
N PHE A 214 -15.10 -3.91 -12.68
CA PHE A 214 -13.97 -3.50 -11.85
C PHE A 214 -13.45 -2.11 -12.23
N ALA A 215 -13.46 -1.75 -13.52
CA ALA A 215 -13.17 -0.39 -13.96
C ALA A 215 -14.17 0.62 -13.35
N ALA A 216 -15.45 0.25 -13.27
CA ALA A 216 -16.48 1.09 -12.65
C ALA A 216 -16.26 1.25 -11.13
N MET A 217 -15.74 0.24 -10.44
CA MET A 217 -15.35 0.34 -9.02
C MET A 217 -14.21 1.33 -8.81
N VAL A 218 -13.13 1.21 -9.58
CA VAL A 218 -11.99 2.16 -9.54
C VAL A 218 -12.45 3.58 -9.87
N LEU A 219 -13.31 3.75 -10.89
CA LEU A 219 -13.85 5.05 -11.25
C LEU A 219 -14.73 5.64 -10.12
N SER A 220 -15.62 4.84 -9.54
CA SER A 220 -16.46 5.26 -8.40
C SER A 220 -15.60 5.70 -7.21
N PHE A 221 -14.52 4.97 -6.90
CA PHE A 221 -13.55 5.37 -5.88
C PHE A 221 -12.96 6.76 -6.17
N ILE A 222 -12.45 7.00 -7.37
CA ILE A 222 -11.87 8.30 -7.78
C ILE A 222 -12.92 9.41 -7.69
N VAL A 223 -14.13 9.17 -8.20
CA VAL A 223 -15.23 10.14 -8.19
C VAL A 223 -15.65 10.49 -6.76
N ARG A 224 -15.73 9.51 -5.87
CA ARG A 224 -16.04 9.73 -4.45
C ARG A 224 -14.94 10.48 -3.73
N THR A 225 -13.68 10.20 -4.01
CA THR A 225 -12.56 11.03 -3.51
C THR A 225 -12.71 12.49 -3.95
N LEU A 226 -13.04 12.76 -5.21
CA LEU A 226 -13.27 14.11 -5.72
C LEU A 226 -14.48 14.80 -5.07
N LEU A 227 -15.57 14.08 -4.84
CA LEU A 227 -16.73 14.59 -4.10
C LEU A 227 -16.34 14.99 -2.67
N TRP A 228 -15.56 14.15 -1.98
CA TRP A 228 -15.05 14.49 -0.65
C TRP A 228 -14.09 15.68 -0.67
N SER A 229 -13.27 15.85 -1.73
CA SER A 229 -12.48 17.07 -1.91
C SER A 229 -13.35 18.33 -1.98
N LEU A 230 -14.50 18.26 -2.66
CA LEU A 230 -15.46 19.37 -2.73
C LEU A 230 -16.12 19.62 -1.37
N VAL A 231 -16.50 18.57 -0.64
CA VAL A 231 -17.06 18.68 0.71
C VAL A 231 -16.07 19.38 1.64
N LEU A 232 -14.81 18.92 1.70
CA LEU A 232 -13.77 19.55 2.53
C LEU A 232 -13.53 21.02 2.14
N LEU A 233 -13.53 21.30 0.82
CA LEU A 233 -13.41 22.66 0.30
C LEU A 233 -14.54 23.57 0.78
N ILE A 234 -15.79 23.13 0.66
CA ILE A 234 -16.97 23.89 1.08
C ILE A 234 -16.96 24.10 2.59
N LEU A 235 -16.67 23.07 3.38
CA LEU A 235 -16.63 23.14 4.85
C LEU A 235 -15.61 24.17 5.35
N CYS A 236 -14.37 24.14 4.83
CA CYS A 236 -13.35 25.11 5.26
C CYS A 236 -13.65 26.53 4.78
N ILE A 237 -14.16 26.71 3.55
CA ILE A 237 -14.57 28.03 3.05
C ILE A 237 -15.70 28.60 3.93
N ALA A 238 -16.73 27.80 4.22
CA ALA A 238 -17.83 28.22 5.08
C ALA A 238 -17.33 28.60 6.48
N GLY A 239 -16.46 27.80 7.09
CA GLY A 239 -15.85 28.11 8.38
C GLY A 239 -15.04 29.40 8.37
N ASP A 240 -14.26 29.66 7.32
CA ASP A 240 -13.45 30.89 7.21
C ASP A 240 -14.34 32.12 7.01
N ILE A 241 -15.45 31.98 6.28
CA ILE A 241 -16.47 33.03 6.15
C ILE A 241 -17.10 33.35 7.52
N VAL A 242 -17.53 32.34 8.27
CA VAL A 242 -18.11 32.53 9.61
C VAL A 242 -17.11 33.21 10.54
N LEU A 243 -15.84 32.78 10.54
CA LEU A 243 -14.80 33.41 11.36
C LEU A 243 -14.52 34.86 10.96
N ALA A 244 -14.56 35.19 9.66
CA ALA A 244 -14.42 36.56 9.21
C ALA A 244 -15.57 37.44 9.74
N PHE A 245 -16.81 36.94 9.75
CA PHE A 245 -17.95 37.63 10.35
C PHE A 245 -17.83 37.74 11.88
N LEU A 246 -17.44 36.67 12.58
CA LEU A 246 -17.27 36.68 14.04
C LEU A 246 -16.16 37.65 14.49
N ARG A 247 -15.02 37.66 13.80
CA ARG A 247 -13.94 38.63 14.08
C ARG A 247 -14.41 40.06 13.90
N ARG A 248 -15.31 40.32 12.96
CA ARG A 248 -15.92 41.63 12.78
C ARG A 248 -16.87 41.97 13.93
N ALA A 249 -17.74 41.04 14.34
CA ALA A 249 -18.67 41.25 15.45
C ALA A 249 -17.94 41.51 16.79
N LEU A 250 -16.81 40.83 17.01
CA LEU A 250 -15.99 40.94 18.22
C LEU A 250 -14.94 42.07 18.15
N GLY A 251 -14.52 42.47 16.95
CA GLY A 251 -13.50 43.49 16.69
C GLY A 251 -13.92 44.93 17.05
N GLY A 252 -15.17 45.15 17.47
CA GLY A 252 -15.59 46.39 18.12
C GLY A 252 -15.25 46.47 19.62
N ARG A 253 -14.66 45.43 20.24
CA ARG A 253 -14.48 45.35 21.71
C ARG A 253 -13.11 44.89 22.23
N LEU A 254 -12.13 44.57 21.38
CA LEU A 254 -10.84 44.01 21.84
C LEU A 254 -9.64 44.68 21.14
N ASP A 255 -9.25 45.84 21.66
CA ASP A 255 -8.09 46.61 21.19
C ASP A 255 -7.09 46.93 22.33
N ILE A 256 -6.88 45.99 23.28
CA ILE A 256 -6.06 46.26 24.48
C ILE A 256 -4.78 45.41 24.59
N PHE A 257 -4.56 44.37 23.79
CA PHE A 257 -3.30 43.63 23.86
C PHE A 257 -2.75 43.26 22.49
N ARG A 258 -1.84 44.09 21.97
CA ARG A 258 -0.60 43.58 21.35
C ARG A 258 0.48 44.63 21.12
N LEU A 259 1.57 44.37 21.84
CA LEU A 259 2.96 44.78 21.65
C LEU A 259 3.30 45.26 20.23
N ARG A 260 3.52 46.57 20.18
CA ARG A 260 4.28 47.32 19.18
C ARG A 260 5.67 46.70 19.03
N ARG A 261 5.87 45.82 18.05
CA ARG A 261 7.23 45.39 17.65
C ARG A 261 7.77 46.44 16.68
N ASN A 262 8.58 47.35 17.20
CA ASN A 262 9.33 48.34 16.44
C ASN A 262 10.08 47.67 15.28
N VAL A 263 9.78 48.09 14.05
CA VAL A 263 10.64 47.88 12.88
C VAL A 263 11.41 49.18 12.68
N ASN A 264 12.39 49.41 13.55
CA ASN A 264 13.53 50.27 13.27
C ASN A 264 14.77 49.39 13.42
N GLY A 265 15.32 48.96 12.29
CA GLY A 265 16.52 48.16 12.22
C GLY A 265 17.18 48.42 10.89
N GLY A 266 18.02 49.45 10.84
CA GLY A 266 18.84 49.78 9.69
C GLY A 266 19.66 48.56 9.25
N THR A 267 19.72 48.35 7.95
CA THR A 267 20.61 47.38 7.33
C THR A 267 22.05 47.88 7.41
N THR A 268 22.73 47.59 8.51
CA THR A 268 24.19 47.57 8.53
C THR A 268 24.66 46.26 7.90
N VAL A 269 25.35 46.38 6.76
CA VAL A 269 26.09 45.29 6.12
C VAL A 269 27.29 44.98 7.01
N ALA A 270 27.07 44.16 8.04
CA ALA A 270 28.14 43.65 8.88
C ALA A 270 28.83 42.49 8.14
N ASN A 271 30.14 42.65 7.89
CA ASN A 271 31.04 41.58 7.45
C ASN A 271 30.95 40.42 8.45
N ARG A 272 30.21 39.36 8.09
CA ARG A 272 30.09 38.16 8.93
C ARG A 272 31.35 37.31 8.76
N PRO A 273 31.98 36.84 9.86
CA PRO A 273 33.12 35.94 9.77
C PRO A 273 32.74 34.63 9.07
N PRO A 274 33.69 33.92 8.44
CA PRO A 274 33.42 32.69 7.72
C PRO A 274 32.76 31.65 8.66
N LEU A 275 31.53 31.26 8.34
CA LEU A 275 30.78 30.29 9.14
C LEU A 275 31.42 28.88 9.03
N ASN A 276 31.66 28.22 10.17
CA ASN A 276 32.06 26.82 10.22
C ASN A 276 31.11 25.94 9.39
N VAL A 277 31.64 24.89 8.76
CA VAL A 277 30.90 24.00 7.83
C VAL A 277 29.63 23.44 8.48
N PHE A 278 29.71 23.02 9.76
CA PHE A 278 28.56 22.55 10.54
C PHE A 278 27.44 23.59 10.65
N ARG A 279 27.79 24.84 10.95
CA ARG A 279 26.80 25.92 11.08
C ARG A 279 26.16 26.23 9.72
N ARG A 280 26.91 26.17 8.62
CA ARG A 280 26.35 26.30 7.26
C ARG A 280 25.40 25.17 6.92
N ALA A 281 25.77 23.92 7.22
CA ALA A 281 24.92 22.75 6.99
C ALA A 281 23.64 22.83 7.82
N TRP A 282 23.75 23.17 9.12
CA TRP A 282 22.60 23.37 10.00
C TRP A 282 21.66 24.48 9.51
N MET A 283 22.21 25.64 9.12
CA MET A 283 21.42 26.74 8.55
C MET A 283 20.73 26.33 7.25
N ALA A 284 21.41 25.58 6.37
CA ALA A 284 20.80 25.07 5.14
C ALA A 284 19.66 24.07 5.44
N LEU A 285 19.84 23.18 6.42
CA LEU A 285 18.85 22.23 6.89
C LEU A 285 17.59 22.96 7.40
N ILE A 286 17.74 23.88 8.36
CA ILE A 286 16.59 24.59 8.95
C ILE A 286 15.91 25.58 7.98
N ASN A 287 16.63 26.03 6.95
CA ASN A 287 16.06 26.86 5.88
C ASN A 287 15.24 26.03 4.90
N ALA A 288 15.60 24.76 4.68
CA ALA A 288 14.84 23.86 3.81
C ALA A 288 13.62 23.26 4.54
N VAL A 289 13.81 22.81 5.78
CA VAL A 289 12.79 22.11 6.57
C VAL A 289 12.72 22.75 7.96
N HIS A 290 11.51 23.01 8.45
CA HIS A 290 11.31 23.65 9.75
C HIS A 290 11.83 22.78 10.90
N PRO A 291 12.48 23.34 11.95
CA PRO A 291 12.99 22.57 13.09
C PRO A 291 11.98 21.64 13.74
N PHE A 292 10.72 22.08 13.86
CA PHE A 292 9.63 21.22 14.33
C PHE A 292 9.45 19.94 13.49
N ALA A 293 9.51 20.03 12.16
CA ALA A 293 9.43 18.85 11.30
C ALA A 293 10.66 17.93 11.46
N LEU A 294 11.85 18.50 11.74
CA LEU A 294 13.04 17.69 12.07
C LEU A 294 12.89 16.98 13.41
N MET A 295 12.27 17.62 14.40
CA MET A 295 11.95 17.00 15.68
C MET A 295 10.91 15.87 15.51
N CYS A 296 9.87 16.06 14.68
CA CYS A 296 8.95 15.00 14.31
C CYS A 296 9.68 13.84 13.60
N LEU A 297 10.64 14.13 12.74
CA LEU A 297 11.47 13.13 12.07
C LEU A 297 12.27 12.28 13.06
N LEU A 298 12.88 12.91 14.07
CA LEU A 298 13.58 12.20 15.14
C LEU A 298 12.62 11.35 15.99
N GLY A 299 11.46 11.89 16.36
CA GLY A 299 10.44 11.13 17.10
C GLY A 299 9.93 9.92 16.30
N SER A 300 9.73 10.09 14.99
CA SER A 300 9.35 9.02 14.08
C SER A 300 10.43 7.95 13.95
N LEU A 301 11.71 8.34 13.84
CA LEU A 301 12.81 7.36 13.85
C LEU A 301 12.80 6.51 15.13
N CYS A 302 12.64 7.14 16.31
CA CYS A 302 12.52 6.41 17.56
C CYS A 302 11.32 5.44 17.56
N PHE A 303 10.19 5.87 17.01
CA PHE A 303 8.99 5.03 16.90
C PHE A 303 9.20 3.85 15.95
N VAL A 304 9.79 4.07 14.76
CA VAL A 304 10.06 2.99 13.80
C VAL A 304 11.12 2.02 14.33
N LEU A 305 12.15 2.50 15.04
CA LEU A 305 13.11 1.64 15.74
C LEU A 305 12.42 0.81 16.84
N TRP A 306 11.46 1.40 17.54
CA TRP A 306 10.64 0.67 18.52
C TRP A 306 9.80 -0.41 17.84
N ILE A 307 9.14 -0.14 16.72
CA ILE A 307 8.42 -1.16 15.92
C ILE A 307 9.37 -2.30 15.55
N ALA A 308 10.49 -1.97 14.89
CA ALA A 308 11.46 -2.94 14.41
C ALA A 308 11.97 -3.84 15.55
N ARG A 309 12.28 -3.27 16.72
CA ARG A 309 12.90 -4.01 17.83
C ARG A 309 11.91 -4.69 18.77
N VAL A 310 10.75 -4.08 19.02
CA VAL A 310 9.78 -4.53 20.04
C VAL A 310 8.63 -5.31 19.42
N GLN A 311 8.03 -4.81 18.34
CA GLN A 311 6.94 -5.51 17.67
C GLN A 311 7.44 -6.62 16.76
N TYR A 312 8.53 -6.39 16.03
CA TYR A 312 9.11 -7.35 15.09
C TYR A 312 10.33 -8.09 15.65
N HIS A 313 10.67 -7.87 16.92
CA HIS A 313 11.76 -8.57 17.62
C HIS A 313 13.16 -8.39 17.00
N GLY A 314 13.34 -7.42 16.10
CA GLY A 314 14.57 -7.22 15.33
C GLY A 314 14.79 -8.28 14.23
N MET A 315 13.78 -9.11 13.94
CA MET A 315 13.84 -10.19 12.97
C MET A 315 12.86 -9.98 11.81
N PRO A 316 13.16 -10.50 10.62
CA PRO A 316 12.21 -10.55 9.51
C PRO A 316 11.09 -11.58 9.78
N HIS A 317 9.86 -11.27 9.31
CA HIS A 317 8.67 -12.11 9.48
C HIS A 317 7.84 -12.22 8.18
N ILE A 318 8.49 -11.97 7.05
CA ILE A 318 7.87 -11.95 5.71
C ILE A 318 8.78 -12.76 4.80
N TYR A 319 8.22 -13.57 3.90
CA TYR A 319 9.02 -14.38 2.98
C TYR A 319 10.09 -13.57 2.23
N ASP A 320 9.72 -12.42 1.65
CA ASP A 320 10.68 -11.52 0.99
C ASP A 320 11.79 -11.05 1.93
N ALA A 321 11.40 -10.60 3.12
CA ALA A 321 12.30 -10.09 4.15
C ALA A 321 13.28 -11.17 4.64
N ASN A 322 12.81 -12.41 4.81
CA ASN A 322 13.64 -13.55 5.20
C ASN A 322 14.71 -13.83 4.15
N ALA A 323 14.36 -13.79 2.86
CA ALA A 323 15.32 -13.95 1.78
C ALA A 323 16.35 -12.80 1.73
N TYR A 324 15.93 -11.54 1.87
CA TYR A 324 16.86 -10.40 1.92
C TYR A 324 17.81 -10.49 3.11
N PHE A 325 17.30 -10.84 4.28
CA PHE A 325 18.07 -10.97 5.51
C PHE A 325 19.09 -12.11 5.39
N PHE A 326 18.67 -13.26 4.87
CA PHE A 326 19.56 -14.40 4.67
C PHE A 326 20.64 -14.10 3.61
N ALA A 327 20.28 -13.47 2.49
CA ALA A 327 21.25 -12.99 1.50
C ALA A 327 22.23 -11.99 2.10
N ALA A 328 21.78 -11.08 2.97
CA ALA A 328 22.66 -10.13 3.64
C ALA A 328 23.68 -10.83 4.57
N LYS A 329 23.32 -11.97 5.20
CA LYS A 329 24.29 -12.81 5.92
C LYS A 329 25.32 -13.43 4.99
N ILE A 330 24.90 -13.95 3.83
CA ILE A 330 25.83 -14.49 2.82
C ILE A 330 26.83 -13.39 2.40
N TYR A 331 26.32 -12.19 2.13
CA TYR A 331 27.14 -11.05 1.68
C TYR A 331 28.07 -10.55 2.79
N ALA A 332 27.64 -10.62 4.05
CA ALA A 332 28.47 -10.28 5.20
C ALA A 332 29.71 -11.19 5.33
N HIS A 333 29.64 -12.41 4.81
CA HIS A 333 30.76 -13.35 4.70
C HIS A 333 31.61 -13.15 3.42
N GLY A 334 31.33 -12.11 2.61
CA GLY A 334 32.06 -11.81 1.38
C GLY A 334 31.71 -12.73 0.20
N GLN A 335 30.55 -13.40 0.25
CA GLN A 335 30.08 -14.32 -0.79
C GLN A 335 28.79 -13.79 -1.45
N LEU A 336 28.43 -14.28 -2.64
CA LEU A 336 27.14 -13.98 -3.29
C LEU A 336 26.14 -15.14 -3.22
N ALA A 337 26.65 -16.35 -2.99
CA ALA A 337 25.90 -17.56 -2.71
C ALA A 337 26.68 -18.38 -1.67
N ALA A 338 25.98 -19.20 -0.90
CA ALA A 338 26.59 -20.13 0.04
C ALA A 338 26.52 -21.56 -0.52
N PRO A 339 27.40 -22.50 -0.08
CA PRO A 339 27.26 -23.90 -0.43
C PRO A 339 25.94 -24.46 0.12
N LEU A 340 25.36 -25.44 -0.57
CA LEU A 340 24.19 -26.14 -0.05
C LEU A 340 24.55 -26.89 1.24
N PRO A 341 23.69 -26.82 2.27
CA PRO A 341 23.90 -27.61 3.46
C PRO A 341 23.77 -29.11 3.15
N PRO A 342 24.45 -29.99 3.90
CA PRO A 342 24.16 -31.41 3.85
C PRO A 342 22.66 -31.64 4.15
N ALA A 343 22.02 -32.57 3.44
CA ALA A 343 20.56 -32.76 3.50
C ALA A 343 19.72 -31.53 3.08
N ALA A 344 20.15 -30.83 2.01
CA ALA A 344 19.54 -29.59 1.50
C ALA A 344 18.01 -29.59 1.35
N THR A 345 17.40 -30.75 1.06
CA THR A 345 15.92 -30.90 0.97
C THR A 345 15.20 -30.57 2.27
N LEU A 346 15.88 -30.65 3.43
CA LEU A 346 15.35 -30.32 4.75
C LEU A 346 15.54 -28.84 5.12
N PHE A 347 16.08 -28.04 4.19
CA PHE A 347 16.28 -26.60 4.36
C PHE A 347 15.63 -25.76 3.23
N PRO A 348 14.30 -25.87 3.00
CA PRO A 348 13.61 -25.11 1.96
C PRO A 348 13.39 -23.65 2.41
N GLY A 349 14.34 -22.78 2.13
CA GLY A 349 14.24 -21.35 2.45
C GLY A 349 13.18 -20.61 1.61
N PRO A 350 12.42 -19.66 2.18
CA PRO A 350 11.45 -18.88 1.43
C PRO A 350 12.16 -18.04 0.37
N PHE A 351 11.69 -18.11 -0.88
CA PHE A 351 12.27 -17.35 -2.01
C PHE A 351 13.79 -17.53 -2.19
N MET A 352 14.31 -18.67 -1.76
CA MET A 352 15.68 -19.11 -1.96
C MET A 352 15.73 -20.14 -3.09
N LEU A 353 16.80 -20.11 -3.88
CA LEU A 353 17.11 -21.14 -4.86
C LEU A 353 18.12 -22.12 -4.28
N GLN A 354 17.98 -23.39 -4.65
CA GLN A 354 19.02 -24.41 -4.50
C GLN A 354 19.45 -24.82 -5.92
N PHE A 355 20.57 -24.31 -6.39
CA PHE A 355 21.02 -24.45 -7.78
C PHE A 355 22.53 -24.65 -7.84
N ALA A 356 22.98 -25.61 -8.67
CA ALA A 356 24.39 -25.92 -8.91
C ALA A 356 25.24 -26.11 -7.63
N GLY A 357 24.68 -26.77 -6.61
CA GLY A 357 25.40 -27.02 -5.34
C GLY A 357 25.45 -25.82 -4.40
N GLN A 358 24.77 -24.72 -4.73
CA GLN A 358 24.70 -23.50 -3.94
C GLN A 358 23.26 -23.10 -3.61
N TRP A 359 23.11 -22.24 -2.61
CA TRP A 359 21.86 -21.53 -2.37
C TRP A 359 22.05 -20.02 -2.24
N PHE A 360 21.07 -19.29 -2.78
CA PHE A 360 21.04 -17.84 -2.85
C PHE A 360 19.60 -17.35 -2.99
N ALA A 361 19.34 -16.08 -2.64
CA ALA A 361 18.02 -15.49 -2.76
C ALA A 361 17.67 -15.18 -4.23
N GLN A 362 16.38 -15.25 -4.56
CA GLN A 362 15.90 -14.89 -5.90
C GLN A 362 16.03 -13.39 -6.23
N TYR A 363 16.26 -12.56 -5.22
CA TYR A 363 16.19 -11.11 -5.35
C TYR A 363 17.50 -10.47 -5.85
N PRO A 364 17.41 -9.29 -6.48
CA PRO A 364 18.56 -8.45 -6.78
C PRO A 364 19.38 -8.10 -5.53
N LEU A 365 20.69 -7.88 -5.73
CA LEU A 365 21.66 -7.70 -4.64
C LEU A 365 21.47 -6.43 -3.78
N GLY A 366 20.77 -5.40 -4.25
CA GLY A 366 20.79 -4.06 -3.66
C GLY A 366 20.25 -3.99 -2.23
N THR A 367 19.14 -4.68 -1.93
CA THR A 367 18.57 -4.71 -0.57
C THR A 367 19.54 -5.37 0.40
N ALA A 368 20.00 -6.58 0.07
CA ALA A 368 20.88 -7.37 0.92
C ALA A 368 22.23 -6.68 1.15
N LEU A 369 22.82 -6.07 0.11
CA LEU A 369 24.04 -5.27 0.25
C LEU A 369 23.87 -4.08 1.21
N THR A 370 22.70 -3.43 1.18
CA THR A 370 22.43 -2.30 2.07
C THR A 370 22.29 -2.75 3.53
N LEU A 371 21.78 -3.97 3.75
CA LEU A 371 21.64 -4.57 5.09
C LEU A 371 22.98 -5.11 5.64
N THR A 372 23.94 -5.46 4.79
CA THR A 372 25.23 -6.04 5.18
C THR A 372 26.01 -5.26 6.25
N PRO A 373 26.13 -3.91 6.19
CA PRO A 373 26.75 -3.15 7.27
C PRO A 373 26.07 -3.34 8.63
N GLY A 374 24.74 -3.49 8.64
CA GLY A 374 23.99 -3.80 9.86
C GLY A 374 24.29 -5.19 10.40
N MET A 375 24.54 -6.18 9.53
CA MET A 375 25.00 -7.51 9.92
C MET A 375 26.37 -7.47 10.60
N TRP A 376 27.33 -6.73 10.03
CA TRP A 376 28.66 -6.58 10.63
C TRP A 376 28.63 -5.90 12.00
N LEU A 377 27.69 -4.96 12.20
CA LEU A 377 27.50 -4.26 13.47
C LEU A 377 26.62 -5.04 14.46
N GLY A 378 26.07 -6.20 14.09
CA GLY A 378 25.16 -6.98 14.93
C GLY A 378 23.78 -6.35 15.14
N HIS A 379 23.44 -5.30 14.39
CA HIS A 379 22.19 -4.55 14.51
C HIS A 379 21.53 -4.31 13.13
N PRO A 380 21.23 -5.38 12.36
CA PRO A 380 20.63 -5.25 11.03
C PRO A 380 19.27 -4.53 11.04
N TRP A 381 18.52 -4.62 12.14
CA TRP A 381 17.18 -4.03 12.30
C TRP A 381 17.14 -2.50 12.28
N VAL A 382 18.31 -1.85 12.38
CA VAL A 382 18.42 -0.38 12.38
C VAL A 382 18.49 0.18 10.96
N ILE A 383 18.95 -0.60 9.98
CA ILE A 383 19.30 -0.11 8.65
C ILE A 383 18.07 0.42 7.90
N GLU A 384 17.00 -0.35 7.85
CA GLU A 384 15.80 0.05 7.13
C GLU A 384 15.09 1.26 7.78
N PRO A 385 14.90 1.34 9.12
CA PRO A 385 14.38 2.53 9.78
C PRO A 385 15.18 3.81 9.47
N LEU A 386 16.51 3.69 9.41
CA LEU A 386 17.38 4.80 9.01
C LEU A 386 17.15 5.19 7.55
N CYS A 387 17.10 4.21 6.64
CA CYS A 387 16.84 4.46 5.21
C CYS A 387 15.49 5.16 5.01
N GLY A 388 14.42 4.66 5.62
CA GLY A 388 13.09 5.26 5.58
C GLY A 388 13.08 6.71 6.09
N THR A 389 13.73 6.94 7.24
CA THR A 389 13.78 8.28 7.86
C THR A 389 14.55 9.26 6.98
N LEU A 390 15.69 8.83 6.43
CA LEU A 390 16.48 9.63 5.51
C LEU A 390 15.77 9.85 4.17
N ALA A 391 14.91 8.93 3.74
CA ALA A 391 14.08 9.10 2.56
C ALA A 391 13.01 10.19 2.77
N LEU A 392 12.38 10.26 3.96
CA LEU A 392 11.47 11.36 4.31
C LEU A 392 12.21 12.71 4.35
N LEU A 393 13.41 12.75 4.93
CA LEU A 393 14.24 13.95 4.95
C LEU A 393 14.61 14.40 3.53
N GLY A 394 15.09 13.47 2.70
CA GLY A 394 15.42 13.72 1.30
C GLY A 394 14.21 14.24 0.52
N SER A 395 13.02 13.70 0.81
CA SER A 395 11.77 14.16 0.21
C SER A 395 11.49 15.60 0.61
N GLY A 396 11.63 15.94 1.89
CA GLY A 396 11.56 17.33 2.36
C GLY A 396 12.53 18.26 1.62
N PHE A 397 13.76 17.83 1.36
CA PHE A 397 14.75 18.63 0.63
C PHE A 397 14.47 18.79 -0.86
N VAL A 398 13.89 17.78 -1.50
CA VAL A 398 13.37 17.89 -2.86
C VAL A 398 12.24 18.92 -2.89
N LEU A 399 11.26 18.78 -2.00
CA LEU A 399 10.09 19.66 -1.97
C LEU A 399 10.42 21.10 -1.60
N ALA A 400 11.43 21.33 -0.77
CA ALA A 400 11.91 22.66 -0.44
C ALA A 400 12.47 23.40 -1.67
N ARG A 401 13.06 22.67 -2.62
CA ARG A 401 13.60 23.21 -3.89
C ARG A 401 12.53 23.40 -4.95
N LEU A 402 11.58 22.48 -4.99
CA LEU A 402 10.51 22.45 -5.97
C LEU A 402 9.38 23.44 -5.63
N TYR A 403 9.16 23.69 -4.34
CA TYR A 403 8.15 24.61 -3.85
C TYR A 403 8.74 25.60 -2.85
N ASN A 404 8.65 25.31 -1.55
CA ASN A 404 9.09 26.16 -0.46
C ASN A 404 9.17 25.34 0.85
N ARG A 405 9.76 25.96 1.88
CA ARG A 405 9.91 25.38 3.22
C ARG A 405 8.60 24.92 3.85
N GLN A 406 7.48 25.61 3.60
CA GLN A 406 6.20 25.29 4.24
C GLN A 406 5.63 23.96 3.73
N ILE A 407 5.58 23.77 2.40
CA ILE A 407 5.15 22.52 1.78
C ILE A 407 6.08 21.37 2.18
N ALA A 408 7.40 21.61 2.13
CA ALA A 408 8.39 20.63 2.54
C ALA A 408 8.22 20.16 3.98
N SER A 409 8.04 21.10 4.91
CA SER A 409 7.89 20.77 6.34
C SER A 409 6.59 20.03 6.61
N LEU A 410 5.49 20.43 5.98
CA LEU A 410 4.20 19.76 6.15
C LEU A 410 4.24 18.34 5.57
N ALA A 411 4.84 18.14 4.40
CA ALA A 411 5.00 16.81 3.80
C ALA A 411 5.84 15.88 4.70
N VAL A 412 6.93 16.38 5.29
CA VAL A 412 7.72 15.60 6.26
C VAL A 412 6.89 15.25 7.48
N ILE A 413 6.15 16.20 8.07
CA ILE A 413 5.29 15.95 9.23
C ILE A 413 4.24 14.88 8.92
N LEU A 414 3.57 14.97 7.77
CA LEU A 414 2.60 13.97 7.32
C LEU A 414 3.24 12.59 7.16
N GLY A 415 4.44 12.52 6.58
CA GLY A 415 5.19 11.27 6.45
C GLY A 415 5.56 10.66 7.80
N THR A 416 6.02 11.48 8.75
CA THR A 416 6.39 11.02 10.09
C THR A 416 5.22 10.49 10.93
N LEU A 417 3.99 10.88 10.56
CA LEU A 417 2.75 10.46 11.22
C LEU A 417 2.00 9.38 10.41
N SER A 418 2.55 8.93 9.29
CA SER A 418 1.93 7.92 8.43
C SER A 418 2.15 6.51 9.00
N PRO A 419 1.07 5.75 9.31
CA PRO A 419 1.17 4.35 9.72
C PRO A 419 1.77 3.48 8.61
N PHE A 420 1.35 3.70 7.36
CA PHE A 420 1.92 3.06 6.16
C PHE A 420 3.44 3.21 6.07
N TYR A 421 3.97 4.42 6.30
CA TYR A 421 5.41 4.63 6.39
C TYR A 421 6.04 3.84 7.55
N SER A 422 5.46 3.96 8.75
CA SER A 422 6.12 3.53 9.98
C SER A 422 6.29 2.01 10.08
N TYR A 423 5.27 1.24 9.69
CA TYR A 423 5.32 -0.22 9.78
C TYR A 423 6.15 -0.85 8.65
N LEU A 424 6.05 -0.33 7.41
CA LEU A 424 6.86 -0.84 6.31
C LEU A 424 8.33 -0.52 6.47
N ALA A 425 8.69 0.67 6.97
CA ALA A 425 10.10 1.05 7.21
C ALA A 425 10.79 0.26 8.34
N ALA A 426 10.11 -0.68 8.98
CA ALA A 426 10.64 -1.55 10.03
C ALA A 426 10.71 -3.04 9.62
N SER A 427 10.25 -3.41 8.41
CA SER A 427 9.85 -4.77 8.04
C SER A 427 10.92 -5.64 7.36
N TYR A 428 12.13 -5.11 7.15
CA TYR A 428 13.21 -5.62 6.29
C TYR A 428 12.86 -5.75 4.81
N LEU A 429 11.77 -5.12 4.34
CA LEU A 429 11.43 -5.13 2.92
C LEU A 429 12.35 -4.20 2.11
N SER A 430 12.35 -4.38 0.79
CA SER A 430 13.20 -3.60 -0.12
C SER A 430 12.73 -2.15 -0.32
N HIS A 431 11.51 -1.82 0.12
CA HIS A 431 10.81 -0.57 -0.20
C HIS A 431 11.47 0.68 0.36
N ALA A 432 11.80 0.70 1.66
CA ALA A 432 12.40 1.89 2.27
C ALA A 432 13.84 2.13 1.78
N ILE A 433 14.60 1.06 1.52
CA ILE A 433 15.94 1.12 0.92
C ILE A 433 15.86 1.66 -0.51
N ALA A 434 14.94 1.15 -1.33
CA ALA A 434 14.73 1.65 -2.69
C ALA A 434 14.34 3.12 -2.68
N LEU A 435 13.36 3.50 -1.85
CA LEU A 435 12.91 4.88 -1.73
C LEU A 435 14.02 5.83 -1.27
N PHE A 436 14.88 5.40 -0.34
CA PHE A 436 16.07 6.15 0.08
C PHE A 436 16.94 6.51 -1.13
N TYR A 437 17.34 5.52 -1.92
CA TYR A 437 18.17 5.74 -3.10
C TYR A 437 17.46 6.59 -4.16
N LEU A 438 16.19 6.32 -4.45
CA LEU A 438 15.40 7.08 -5.43
C LEU A 438 15.30 8.56 -5.07
N VAL A 439 14.98 8.88 -3.81
CA VAL A 439 14.80 10.26 -3.35
C VAL A 439 16.11 11.03 -3.30
N TRP A 440 17.20 10.42 -2.81
CA TRP A 440 18.51 11.08 -2.78
C TRP A 440 19.11 11.23 -4.18
N GLY A 441 18.83 10.27 -5.08
CA GLY A 441 19.13 10.40 -6.50
C GLY A 441 18.39 11.56 -7.14
N TRP A 442 17.09 11.70 -6.87
CA TRP A 442 16.27 12.81 -7.35
C TRP A 442 16.73 14.17 -6.80
N TRP A 443 17.04 14.23 -5.51
CA TRP A 443 17.60 15.41 -4.88
C TRP A 443 18.91 15.85 -5.54
N ALA A 444 19.83 14.91 -5.76
CA ALA A 444 21.11 15.17 -6.40
C ALA A 444 20.91 15.60 -7.86
N LEU A 445 20.01 14.95 -8.60
CA LEU A 445 19.64 15.37 -9.95
C LEU A 445 19.15 16.81 -9.95
N LEU A 446 18.14 17.16 -9.14
CA LEU A 446 17.63 18.53 -9.06
C LEU A 446 18.71 19.55 -8.69
N ARG A 447 19.62 19.21 -7.78
CA ARG A 447 20.78 20.05 -7.46
C ARG A 447 21.66 20.31 -8.67
N PHE A 448 21.94 19.28 -9.47
CA PHE A 448 22.70 19.43 -10.70
C PHE A 448 21.95 20.31 -11.72
N LEU A 449 20.64 20.06 -11.90
CA LEU A 449 19.77 20.77 -12.83
C LEU A 449 19.68 22.26 -12.53
N GLN A 450 19.67 22.61 -11.24
CA GLN A 450 19.57 23.99 -10.74
C GLN A 450 20.95 24.67 -10.61
N GLY A 451 21.95 24.21 -11.38
CA GLY A 451 23.26 24.84 -11.45
C GLY A 451 24.26 24.47 -10.34
N GLY A 452 23.93 23.49 -9.48
CA GLY A 452 24.83 23.01 -8.42
C GLY A 452 26.11 22.34 -8.93
N ALA A 453 26.93 21.83 -8.01
CA ALA A 453 28.22 21.20 -8.35
C ALA A 453 28.08 19.98 -9.28
N ALA A 454 29.11 19.71 -10.09
CA ALA A 454 29.10 18.62 -11.06
C ALA A 454 29.03 17.22 -10.40
N TRP A 455 29.58 17.03 -9.20
CA TRP A 455 29.54 15.75 -8.50
C TRP A 455 28.10 15.25 -8.21
N ASN A 456 27.12 16.15 -8.23
CA ASN A 456 25.71 15.78 -8.04
C ASN A 456 25.21 14.80 -9.11
N ILE A 457 25.74 14.82 -10.36
CA ILE A 457 25.35 13.83 -11.37
C ILE A 457 25.89 12.43 -11.05
N TRP A 458 27.09 12.35 -10.46
CA TRP A 458 27.67 11.10 -9.98
C TRP A 458 26.82 10.52 -8.85
N LEU A 459 26.50 11.35 -7.85
CA LEU A 459 25.62 10.93 -6.76
C LEU A 459 24.25 10.47 -7.30
N ALA A 460 23.63 11.26 -8.19
CA ALA A 460 22.33 10.91 -8.77
C ALA A 460 22.37 9.55 -9.46
N SER A 461 23.38 9.33 -10.30
CA SER A 461 23.52 8.11 -11.09
C SER A 461 23.87 6.89 -10.23
N ILE A 462 24.69 7.05 -9.19
CA ILE A 462 25.01 5.98 -8.23
C ILE A 462 23.77 5.60 -7.43
N CYS A 463 23.03 6.58 -6.91
CA CYS A 463 21.80 6.31 -6.18
C CYS A 463 20.76 5.64 -7.07
N PHE A 464 20.54 6.12 -8.29
CA PHE A 464 19.61 5.47 -9.23
C PHE A 464 20.04 4.06 -9.64
N GLY A 465 21.34 3.83 -9.83
CA GLY A 465 21.87 2.50 -10.09
C GLY A 465 21.64 1.54 -8.92
N LEU A 466 21.90 1.99 -7.69
CA LEU A 466 21.62 1.19 -6.49
C LEU A 466 20.11 0.93 -6.33
N ALA A 467 19.26 1.92 -6.60
CA ALA A 467 17.80 1.74 -6.59
C ALA A 467 17.34 0.68 -7.60
N ALA A 468 17.89 0.68 -8.82
CA ALA A 468 17.59 -0.32 -9.84
C ALA A 468 18.10 -1.73 -9.45
N LEU A 469 19.22 -1.82 -8.71
CA LEU A 469 19.69 -3.07 -8.11
C LEU A 469 18.90 -3.49 -6.85
N THR A 470 18.06 -2.62 -6.29
CA THR A 470 17.16 -2.96 -5.18
C THR A 470 15.79 -3.40 -5.70
N ARG A 471 15.23 -2.65 -6.66
CA ARG A 471 13.94 -2.93 -7.30
C ARG A 471 14.06 -2.70 -8.79
N ASP A 472 13.85 -3.76 -9.56
CA ASP A 472 14.01 -3.87 -11.01
C ASP A 472 13.16 -2.86 -11.83
N LEU A 473 12.05 -3.30 -12.40
CA LEU A 473 11.22 -2.52 -13.31
C LEU A 473 10.59 -1.31 -12.61
N VAL A 474 10.20 -1.47 -11.34
CA VAL A 474 9.57 -0.41 -10.55
C VAL A 474 10.54 0.73 -10.26
N GLY A 475 11.79 0.41 -9.91
CA GLY A 475 12.83 1.42 -9.69
C GLY A 475 13.15 2.17 -10.98
N ILE A 476 13.30 1.45 -12.10
CA ILE A 476 13.55 2.04 -13.42
C ILE A 476 12.41 2.96 -13.85
N LEU A 477 11.15 2.51 -13.71
CA LEU A 477 9.97 3.32 -14.03
C LEU A 477 9.98 4.63 -13.24
N TRP A 478 10.24 4.56 -11.92
CA TRP A 478 10.33 5.74 -11.08
C TRP A 478 11.42 6.71 -11.56
N ILE A 479 12.62 6.19 -11.85
CA ILE A 479 13.77 6.98 -12.33
C ILE A 479 13.42 7.70 -13.63
N VAL A 480 12.82 7.00 -14.60
CA VAL A 480 12.43 7.57 -15.90
C VAL A 480 11.41 8.69 -15.71
N LEU A 481 10.36 8.45 -14.93
CA LEU A 481 9.29 9.43 -14.67
C LEU A 481 9.83 10.69 -13.98
N VAL A 482 10.66 10.52 -12.95
CA VAL A 482 11.19 11.63 -12.15
C VAL A 482 12.31 12.37 -12.87
N ALA A 483 13.19 11.68 -13.59
CA ALA A 483 14.22 12.32 -14.39
C ALA A 483 13.59 13.12 -15.53
N GLY A 484 12.63 12.54 -16.26
CA GLY A 484 11.86 13.24 -17.29
C GLY A 484 11.14 14.47 -16.75
N SER A 485 10.41 14.32 -15.65
CA SER A 485 9.71 15.43 -14.99
C SER A 485 10.66 16.53 -14.54
N SER A 486 11.82 16.18 -13.98
CA SER A 486 12.82 17.14 -13.52
C SER A 486 13.47 17.90 -14.68
N ILE A 487 13.71 17.24 -15.82
CA ILE A 487 14.19 17.86 -17.06
C ILE A 487 13.15 18.84 -17.61
N VAL A 488 11.86 18.44 -17.66
CA VAL A 488 10.77 19.33 -18.11
C VAL A 488 10.70 20.59 -17.25
N LEU A 489 10.78 20.45 -15.91
CA LEU A 489 10.78 21.59 -14.99
C LEU A 489 11.98 22.53 -15.19
N CYS A 490 13.12 21.99 -15.59
CA CYS A 490 14.36 22.75 -15.74
C CYS A 490 14.72 23.02 -17.22
N TRP A 491 13.78 22.87 -18.15
CA TRP A 491 14.03 22.87 -19.60
C TRP A 491 14.78 24.11 -20.11
N SER A 492 14.45 25.30 -19.58
CA SER A 492 15.12 26.54 -19.94
C SER A 492 16.62 26.51 -19.62
N GLN A 493 16.99 25.92 -18.48
CA GLN A 493 18.38 25.77 -18.05
C GLN A 493 19.09 24.67 -18.85
N VAL A 494 18.37 23.59 -19.18
CA VAL A 494 18.85 22.50 -20.05
C VAL A 494 19.29 23.05 -21.40
N ARG A 495 18.39 23.81 -22.03
CA ARG A 495 18.60 24.42 -23.35
C ARG A 495 19.77 25.41 -23.35
N LEU A 496 19.90 26.24 -22.32
CA LEU A 496 20.93 27.28 -22.26
C LEU A 496 22.35 26.70 -22.08
N TYR A 497 22.49 25.58 -21.35
CA TYR A 497 23.77 24.99 -20.99
C TYR A 497 24.01 23.60 -21.62
N TRP A 498 23.51 23.33 -22.81
CA TRP A 498 23.49 21.99 -23.42
C TRP A 498 24.86 21.25 -23.45
N ARG A 499 25.99 21.98 -23.56
CA ARG A 499 27.33 21.38 -23.50
C ARG A 499 27.66 20.77 -22.14
N ARG A 500 27.14 21.35 -21.04
CA ARG A 500 27.25 20.76 -19.69
C ARG A 500 26.44 19.46 -19.60
N TRP A 501 25.37 19.36 -20.39
CA TRP A 501 24.46 18.23 -20.40
C TRP A 501 25.01 17.03 -21.14
N TRP A 502 25.73 17.21 -22.24
CA TRP A 502 26.34 16.09 -22.95
C TRP A 502 27.30 15.30 -22.02
N ARG A 503 28.11 16.00 -21.23
CA ARG A 503 29.00 15.37 -20.23
C ARG A 503 28.22 14.65 -19.13
N ALA A 504 27.16 15.28 -18.62
CA ALA A 504 26.30 14.69 -17.59
C ALA A 504 25.58 13.43 -18.09
N LEU A 505 25.10 13.46 -19.34
CA LEU A 505 24.48 12.33 -20.02
C LEU A 505 25.48 11.20 -20.19
N LEU A 506 26.72 11.47 -20.62
CA LEU A 506 27.75 10.45 -20.69
C LEU A 506 28.08 9.83 -19.33
N ILE A 507 28.17 10.63 -18.27
CA ILE A 507 28.42 10.11 -16.92
C ILE A 507 27.27 9.21 -16.48
N ALA A 508 26.03 9.67 -16.67
CA ALA A 508 24.84 8.92 -16.31
C ALA A 508 24.73 7.61 -17.12
N LEU A 509 24.98 7.66 -18.43
CA LEU A 509 24.98 6.49 -19.30
C LEU A 509 26.10 5.52 -18.95
N GLY A 510 27.32 6.02 -18.74
CA GLY A 510 28.47 5.19 -18.35
C GLY A 510 28.22 4.47 -17.04
N LEU A 511 27.72 5.17 -16.02
CA LEU A 511 27.35 4.55 -14.74
C LEU A 511 26.17 3.58 -14.88
N ALA A 512 25.14 3.94 -15.65
CA ALA A 512 24.02 3.03 -15.92
C ALA A 512 24.51 1.72 -16.58
N LEU A 513 25.41 1.80 -17.55
CA LEU A 513 26.05 0.64 -18.17
C LEU A 513 26.86 -0.17 -17.15
N CYS A 514 27.58 0.47 -16.23
CA CYS A 514 28.26 -0.24 -15.13
C CYS A 514 27.26 -1.01 -14.24
N PHE A 515 26.13 -0.41 -13.86
CA PHE A 515 25.12 -1.09 -13.05
C PHE A 515 24.41 -2.22 -13.81
N VAL A 516 24.16 -2.06 -15.11
CA VAL A 516 23.69 -3.14 -15.98
C VAL A 516 24.73 -4.27 -16.02
N ALA A 517 26.01 -3.96 -16.19
CA ALA A 517 27.08 -4.95 -16.18
C ALA A 517 27.17 -5.68 -14.83
N ILE A 518 26.99 -4.99 -13.70
CA ILE A 518 26.91 -5.62 -12.37
C ILE A 518 25.72 -6.58 -12.30
N SER A 519 24.53 -6.16 -12.77
CA SER A 519 23.35 -7.03 -12.77
C SER A 519 23.52 -8.26 -13.67
N LEU A 520 24.07 -8.11 -14.87
CA LEU A 520 24.34 -9.23 -15.78
C LEU A 520 25.43 -10.15 -15.23
N GLY A 521 26.47 -9.60 -14.60
CA GLY A 521 27.51 -10.36 -13.92
C GLY A 521 26.95 -11.15 -12.75
N PHE A 522 26.05 -10.54 -11.96
CA PHE A 522 25.33 -11.21 -10.87
C PHE A 522 24.50 -12.39 -11.39
N ASN A 523 23.77 -12.21 -12.49
CA ASN A 523 23.05 -13.31 -13.14
C ASN A 523 24.00 -14.43 -13.58
N LEU A 524 25.07 -14.10 -14.31
CA LEU A 524 26.05 -15.08 -14.78
C LEU A 524 26.68 -15.89 -13.64
N LEU A 525 27.01 -15.23 -12.52
CA LEU A 525 27.63 -15.87 -11.38
C LEU A 525 26.69 -16.85 -10.67
N LEU A 526 25.40 -16.52 -10.57
CA LEU A 526 24.43 -17.32 -9.80
C LEU A 526 23.67 -18.35 -10.64
N THR A 527 23.33 -18.02 -11.88
CA THR A 527 22.47 -18.85 -12.74
C THR A 527 23.25 -19.49 -13.90
N HIS A 528 24.55 -19.20 -14.01
CA HIS A 528 25.40 -19.57 -15.15
C HIS A 528 24.91 -19.02 -16.50
N ASN A 529 24.02 -18.02 -16.50
CA ASN A 529 23.49 -17.39 -17.70
C ASN A 529 23.24 -15.87 -17.48
N ILE A 530 23.82 -15.02 -18.33
CA ILE A 530 23.67 -13.56 -18.24
C ILE A 530 22.20 -13.07 -18.36
N PHE A 531 21.35 -13.80 -19.08
CA PHE A 531 19.97 -13.40 -19.38
C PHE A 531 18.92 -14.02 -18.45
N ILE A 532 19.31 -14.98 -17.62
CA ILE A 532 18.40 -15.60 -16.65
C ILE A 532 18.69 -15.02 -15.27
N SER A 533 17.79 -14.19 -14.77
CA SER A 533 17.90 -13.66 -13.41
C SER A 533 17.57 -14.76 -12.38
N PRO A 534 18.10 -14.67 -11.13
CA PRO A 534 17.69 -15.54 -10.04
C PRO A 534 16.17 -15.60 -9.84
N ARG A 535 15.47 -14.48 -10.02
CA ARG A 535 14.01 -14.38 -9.95
C ARG A 535 13.32 -15.20 -11.03
N THR A 536 13.75 -15.06 -12.28
CA THR A 536 13.23 -15.84 -13.41
C THR A 536 13.53 -17.34 -13.25
N LEU A 537 14.69 -17.68 -12.71
CA LEU A 537 15.07 -19.07 -12.42
C LEU A 537 14.20 -19.66 -11.30
N PHE A 538 13.87 -18.87 -10.26
CA PHE A 538 13.00 -19.30 -9.17
C PHE A 538 11.57 -19.53 -9.64
N TYR A 539 11.00 -18.58 -10.38
CA TYR A 539 9.64 -18.68 -10.90
C TYR A 539 9.48 -17.93 -12.21
N ALA A 540 9.58 -18.66 -13.32
CA ALA A 540 9.55 -18.09 -14.68
C ALA A 540 8.25 -17.36 -15.03
N ALA A 541 7.12 -17.70 -14.38
CA ALA A 541 5.84 -17.05 -14.59
C ALA A 541 5.68 -15.73 -13.79
N ASP A 542 6.64 -15.35 -12.93
CA ASP A 542 6.70 -14.02 -12.30
C ASP A 542 7.05 -12.94 -13.33
N THR A 543 6.04 -12.52 -14.09
CA THR A 543 6.19 -11.59 -15.22
C THR A 543 5.08 -10.54 -15.22
N TRP A 544 5.37 -9.41 -15.85
CA TRP A 544 4.39 -8.35 -16.11
C TRP A 544 3.71 -8.61 -17.45
N GLY A 545 2.42 -8.31 -17.55
CA GLY A 545 1.64 -8.46 -18.78
C GLY A 545 0.34 -9.24 -18.56
N PHE A 546 -0.39 -9.51 -19.65
CA PHE A 546 -1.68 -10.20 -19.60
C PHE A 546 -1.63 -11.48 -20.44
N GLY A 547 -2.34 -12.51 -20.01
CA GLY A 547 -2.46 -13.78 -20.71
C GLY A 547 -2.33 -14.99 -19.79
N PRO A 548 -2.52 -16.20 -20.35
CA PRO A 548 -2.28 -17.46 -19.64
C PRO A 548 -0.79 -17.64 -19.33
N GLY A 549 -0.49 -18.37 -18.26
CA GLY A 549 0.88 -18.66 -17.82
C GLY A 549 1.57 -17.53 -17.03
N ILE A 550 0.86 -16.44 -16.73
CA ILE A 550 1.38 -15.32 -15.94
C ILE A 550 0.93 -15.46 -14.48
N GLY A 551 1.89 -15.46 -13.56
CA GLY A 551 1.65 -15.51 -12.12
C GLY A 551 1.14 -16.85 -11.60
N PHE A 552 1.11 -16.98 -10.28
CA PHE A 552 0.70 -18.23 -9.61
C PHE A 552 -0.80 -18.53 -9.69
N TYR A 553 -1.61 -17.59 -10.17
CA TYR A 553 -3.01 -17.83 -10.52
C TYR A 553 -3.18 -18.50 -11.90
N GLY A 554 -2.08 -18.73 -12.64
CA GLY A 554 -2.08 -19.39 -13.95
C GLY A 554 -2.52 -18.51 -15.12
N GLN A 555 -3.03 -17.31 -14.87
CA GLN A 555 -3.43 -16.32 -15.85
C GLN A 555 -3.45 -14.92 -15.21
N HIS A 556 -3.21 -13.87 -16.01
CA HIS A 556 -3.49 -12.48 -15.63
C HIS A 556 -4.36 -11.79 -16.69
N THR A 557 -5.45 -11.15 -16.28
CA THR A 557 -6.38 -10.45 -17.18
C THR A 557 -6.40 -8.95 -16.85
N LEU A 558 -6.91 -8.13 -17.79
CA LEU A 558 -7.14 -6.71 -17.49
C LEU A 558 -8.13 -6.53 -16.32
N ALA A 559 -9.12 -7.43 -16.21
CA ALA A 559 -10.06 -7.42 -15.09
C ALA A 559 -9.35 -7.67 -13.75
N ALA A 560 -8.48 -8.68 -13.68
CA ALA A 560 -7.66 -8.96 -12.49
C ALA A 560 -6.71 -7.80 -12.16
N GLY A 561 -6.14 -7.15 -13.18
CA GLY A 561 -5.32 -5.95 -13.02
C GLY A 561 -6.09 -4.75 -12.43
N LEU A 562 -7.33 -4.56 -12.87
CA LEU A 562 -8.22 -3.53 -12.32
C LEU A 562 -8.66 -3.86 -10.89
N VAL A 563 -8.81 -5.14 -10.56
CA VAL A 563 -9.00 -5.58 -9.18
C VAL A 563 -7.77 -5.25 -8.34
N ASN A 564 -6.55 -5.61 -8.77
CA ASN A 564 -5.31 -5.23 -8.06
C ASN A 564 -5.23 -3.71 -7.83
N LEU A 565 -5.64 -2.90 -8.82
CA LEU A 565 -5.68 -1.45 -8.69
C LEU A 565 -6.70 -0.98 -7.63
N ASP A 566 -7.90 -1.55 -7.62
CA ASP A 566 -8.93 -1.27 -6.61
C ASP A 566 -8.47 -1.66 -5.19
N GLU A 567 -7.88 -2.84 -5.04
CA GLU A 567 -7.31 -3.36 -3.80
C GLU A 567 -6.21 -2.43 -3.26
N LEU A 568 -5.25 -2.05 -4.12
CA LEU A 568 -4.16 -1.14 -3.78
C LEU A 568 -4.65 0.26 -3.38
N LEU A 569 -5.62 0.83 -4.11
CA LEU A 569 -6.18 2.15 -3.80
C LEU A 569 -7.00 2.13 -2.51
N THR A 570 -7.76 1.06 -2.28
CA THR A 570 -8.57 0.87 -1.06
C THR A 570 -7.68 0.75 0.16
N SER A 571 -6.66 -0.12 0.12
CA SER A 571 -5.69 -0.24 1.20
C SER A 571 -4.91 1.07 1.41
N LEU A 572 -4.52 1.78 0.34
CA LEU A 572 -3.84 3.08 0.49
C LEU A 572 -4.70 4.13 1.19
N ALA A 573 -6.00 4.19 0.87
CA ALA A 573 -6.93 5.13 1.49
C ALA A 573 -7.11 4.88 3.00
N ILE A 574 -6.94 3.63 3.45
CA ILE A 574 -7.01 3.23 4.86
C ILE A 574 -5.66 3.50 5.55
N ASP A 575 -4.58 2.97 4.98
CA ASP A 575 -3.28 2.85 5.66
C ASP A 575 -2.41 4.12 5.61
N LEU A 576 -2.54 4.96 4.57
CA LEU A 576 -1.59 6.05 4.32
C LEU A 576 -1.49 7.03 5.50
N TYR A 577 -2.62 7.47 6.05
CA TYR A 577 -2.64 8.42 7.18
C TYR A 577 -3.48 7.95 8.37
N GLY A 578 -4.20 6.82 8.27
CA GLY A 578 -5.19 6.43 9.30
C GLY A 578 -6.33 7.44 9.43
N TRP A 579 -6.68 8.11 8.34
CA TRP A 579 -7.78 9.10 8.28
C TRP A 579 -9.06 8.44 7.79
N PRO A 580 -10.24 9.07 7.97
CA PRO A 580 -11.48 8.60 7.36
C PRO A 580 -11.32 8.40 5.84
N PHE A 581 -11.67 7.21 5.37
CA PHE A 581 -11.34 6.64 4.05
C PHE A 581 -11.09 7.64 2.90
N TYR A 582 -12.11 8.33 2.38
CA TYR A 582 -11.94 9.20 1.20
C TYR A 582 -11.17 10.50 1.50
N THR A 583 -11.10 10.92 2.75
CA THR A 583 -10.39 12.15 3.14
C THR A 583 -8.88 12.02 2.98
N THR A 584 -8.34 10.80 3.05
CA THR A 584 -6.92 10.47 2.86
C THR A 584 -6.38 11.00 1.53
N LEU A 585 -7.10 10.76 0.43
CA LEU A 585 -6.70 11.19 -0.91
C LEU A 585 -7.39 12.49 -1.36
N ALA A 586 -8.44 12.95 -0.66
CA ALA A 586 -9.20 14.14 -1.05
C ALA A 586 -8.34 15.41 -1.20
N PHE A 587 -7.32 15.58 -0.34
CA PHE A 587 -6.46 16.77 -0.42
C PHE A 587 -5.64 16.84 -1.71
N ILE A 588 -5.26 15.69 -2.28
CA ILE A 588 -4.48 15.62 -3.52
C ILE A 588 -5.23 16.32 -4.66
N ALA A 589 -6.55 16.18 -4.74
CA ALA A 589 -7.35 16.75 -5.82
C ALA A 589 -7.62 18.27 -5.69
N ILE A 590 -7.49 18.84 -4.47
CA ILE A 590 -7.87 20.24 -4.20
C ILE A 590 -7.17 21.24 -5.13
N PRO A 591 -5.85 21.18 -5.39
CA PRO A 591 -5.19 22.11 -6.30
C PRO A 591 -5.74 22.03 -7.73
N PHE A 592 -6.17 20.84 -8.18
CA PHE A 592 -6.63 20.61 -9.54
C PHE A 592 -8.07 21.10 -9.73
N ILE A 593 -9.00 20.71 -8.86
CA ILE A 593 -10.42 21.12 -8.94
C ILE A 593 -10.58 22.64 -8.75
N THR A 594 -9.67 23.27 -7.99
CA THR A 594 -9.67 24.72 -7.76
C THR A 594 -8.84 25.52 -8.78
N ARG A 595 -8.26 24.83 -9.78
CA ARG A 595 -7.39 25.40 -10.83
C ARG A 595 -6.20 26.19 -10.25
N GLN A 596 -5.67 25.74 -9.11
CA GLN A 596 -4.45 26.25 -8.47
C GLN A 596 -3.23 25.35 -8.72
N ALA A 597 -3.40 24.24 -9.43
CA ALA A 597 -2.33 23.33 -9.80
C ALA A 597 -1.30 24.03 -10.70
N ARG A 598 -0.03 23.86 -10.37
CA ARG A 598 1.13 24.27 -11.16
C ARG A 598 1.59 23.11 -12.04
N LEU A 599 2.47 23.39 -13.01
CA LEU A 599 3.09 22.35 -13.85
C LEU A 599 3.67 21.21 -13.01
N ILE A 600 4.37 21.56 -11.93
CA ILE A 600 4.92 20.56 -11.01
C ILE A 600 3.85 19.68 -10.34
N ASP A 601 2.69 20.25 -9.98
CA ASP A 601 1.60 19.47 -9.38
C ASP A 601 1.11 18.42 -10.39
N TRP A 602 0.98 18.78 -11.67
CA TRP A 602 0.63 17.86 -12.75
C TRP A 602 1.68 16.79 -13.02
N LEU A 603 2.97 17.14 -12.98
CA LEU A 603 4.04 16.16 -13.17
C LEU A 603 4.09 15.15 -12.02
N LEU A 604 3.94 15.59 -10.77
CA LEU A 604 3.88 14.69 -9.61
C LEU A 604 2.63 13.80 -9.65
N LEU A 605 1.48 14.35 -10.06
CA LEU A 605 0.27 13.54 -10.28
C LEU A 605 0.50 12.52 -11.40
N GLY A 606 1.17 12.91 -12.49
CA GLY A 606 1.54 12.01 -13.59
C GLY A 606 2.45 10.88 -13.12
N CYS A 607 3.47 11.17 -12.30
CA CYS A 607 4.32 10.14 -11.69
C CYS A 607 3.50 9.19 -10.80
N LEU A 608 2.65 9.73 -9.93
CA LEU A 608 1.81 8.94 -9.04
C LEU A 608 0.87 8.01 -9.83
N VAL A 609 0.10 8.55 -10.78
CA VAL A 609 -0.86 7.79 -11.59
C VAL A 609 -0.16 6.74 -12.44
N SER A 610 1.01 7.05 -13.01
CA SER A 610 1.77 6.09 -13.82
C SER A 610 2.30 4.93 -12.99
N MET A 611 2.84 5.21 -11.80
CA MET A 611 3.34 4.18 -10.88
C MET A 611 2.21 3.28 -10.38
N VAL A 612 1.10 3.87 -9.94
CA VAL A 612 -0.07 3.12 -9.46
C VAL A 612 -0.70 2.32 -10.60
N GLY A 613 -0.88 2.93 -11.78
CA GLY A 613 -1.48 2.31 -12.95
C GLY A 613 -0.63 1.18 -13.55
N ALA A 614 0.69 1.21 -13.38
CA ALA A 614 1.56 0.13 -13.85
C ALA A 614 1.19 -1.22 -13.22
N TYR A 615 0.75 -1.24 -11.95
CA TYR A 615 0.37 -2.47 -11.24
C TYR A 615 -0.88 -3.16 -11.78
N VAL A 616 -1.64 -2.52 -12.68
CA VAL A 616 -2.66 -3.22 -13.48
C VAL A 616 -2.02 -4.34 -14.31
N GLY A 617 -0.78 -4.14 -14.77
CA GLY A 617 -0.03 -5.14 -15.54
C GLY A 617 0.68 -6.21 -14.69
N TYR A 618 0.61 -6.15 -13.36
CA TYR A 618 1.22 -7.15 -12.47
C TYR A 618 0.14 -8.05 -11.86
N PHE A 619 0.41 -9.34 -11.76
CA PHE A 619 -0.61 -10.35 -11.44
C PHE A 619 -1.02 -10.35 -9.95
N TYR A 620 -0.21 -9.79 -9.06
CA TYR A 620 -0.45 -9.81 -7.61
C TYR A 620 -0.53 -8.41 -7.02
N HIS A 621 -1.47 -8.15 -6.11
CA HIS A 621 -1.65 -6.84 -5.48
C HIS A 621 -0.56 -6.51 -4.45
N GLY A 622 0.04 -7.52 -3.81
CA GLY A 622 1.14 -7.31 -2.85
C GLY A 622 0.73 -6.59 -1.57
N ILE A 623 -0.51 -6.74 -1.08
CA ILE A 623 -0.95 -6.13 0.18
C ILE A 623 -0.42 -6.95 1.34
N TYR A 624 0.38 -6.29 2.19
CA TYR A 624 0.98 -6.85 3.40
C TYR A 624 1.61 -5.69 4.18
N LEU A 625 1.15 -5.45 5.42
CA LEU A 625 1.45 -4.20 6.15
C LEU A 625 1.02 -2.94 5.35
N GLY A 626 -0.14 -3.03 4.69
CA GLY A 626 -0.65 -2.04 3.73
C GLY A 626 -0.22 -2.30 2.28
N PRO A 627 -0.45 -1.36 1.35
CA PRO A 627 -0.21 -1.55 -0.08
C PRO A 627 1.27 -1.32 -0.42
N ARG A 628 2.16 -2.20 0.05
CA ARG A 628 3.64 -2.00 0.00
C ARG A 628 4.20 -1.67 -1.38
N TYR A 629 3.56 -2.15 -2.45
CA TYR A 629 3.91 -1.83 -3.84
C TYR A 629 3.77 -0.34 -4.21
N LEU A 630 3.02 0.44 -3.43
CA LEU A 630 2.90 1.89 -3.64
C LEU A 630 3.86 2.71 -2.76
N PHE A 631 4.74 2.07 -1.99
CA PHE A 631 5.59 2.76 -1.02
C PHE A 631 6.52 3.80 -1.69
N GLU A 632 7.05 3.51 -2.88
CA GLU A 632 7.94 4.43 -3.61
C GLU A 632 7.22 5.68 -4.12
N THR A 633 5.88 5.70 -4.09
CA THR A 633 5.06 6.87 -4.45
C THR A 633 4.88 7.86 -3.30
N LEU A 634 5.34 7.52 -2.09
CA LEU A 634 5.18 8.32 -0.88
C LEU A 634 5.61 9.79 -1.04
N PRO A 635 6.74 10.16 -1.68
CA PRO A 635 7.10 11.56 -1.88
C PRO A 635 6.04 12.35 -2.68
N PHE A 636 5.37 11.70 -3.63
CA PHE A 636 4.34 12.32 -4.46
C PHE A 636 3.04 12.49 -3.67
N LEU A 637 2.63 11.45 -2.94
CA LEU A 637 1.46 11.47 -2.06
C LEU A 637 1.60 12.56 -0.99
N LEU A 638 2.69 12.56 -0.23
CA LEU A 638 2.95 13.54 0.83
C LEU A 638 3.00 14.96 0.28
N CYS A 639 3.64 15.16 -0.88
CA CYS A 639 3.71 16.46 -1.52
C CYS A 639 2.33 16.97 -1.94
N LEU A 640 1.55 16.17 -2.67
CA LEU A 640 0.26 16.58 -3.19
C LEU A 640 -0.77 16.78 -2.07
N THR A 641 -0.74 15.96 -1.00
CA THR A 641 -1.54 16.18 0.20
C THR A 641 -1.15 17.50 0.89
N ALA A 642 0.14 17.75 1.13
CA ALA A 642 0.60 19.00 1.74
C ALA A 642 0.23 20.23 0.89
N ARG A 643 0.40 20.13 -0.44
CA ARG A 643 -0.01 21.14 -1.41
C ARG A 643 -1.51 21.39 -1.35
N GLY A 644 -2.32 20.34 -1.21
CA GLY A 644 -3.76 20.40 -1.06
C GLY A 644 -4.20 21.15 0.19
N ILE A 645 -3.67 20.77 1.36
CA ILE A 645 -3.95 21.42 2.65
C ILE A 645 -3.62 22.91 2.60
N ILE A 646 -2.45 23.27 2.07
CA ILE A 646 -2.04 24.68 1.96
C ILE A 646 -2.93 25.44 0.97
N THR A 647 -3.33 24.82 -0.13
CA THR A 647 -4.26 25.43 -1.10
C THR A 647 -5.61 25.70 -0.46
N LEU A 648 -6.14 24.72 0.29
CA LEU A 648 -7.40 24.82 1.01
C LEU A 648 -7.39 26.01 1.97
N ALA A 649 -6.36 26.09 2.82
CA ALA A 649 -6.18 27.20 3.76
C ALA A 649 -6.12 28.57 3.06
N LEU A 650 -5.34 28.69 1.98
CA LEU A 650 -5.19 29.95 1.26
C LEU A 650 -6.46 30.39 0.53
N LEU A 651 -7.26 29.43 0.02
CA LEU A 651 -8.52 29.73 -0.66
C LEU A 651 -9.61 30.14 0.33
N GLY A 652 -9.75 29.42 1.45
CA GLY A 652 -10.71 29.72 2.50
C GLY A 652 -10.55 31.15 3.02
N GLN A 653 -9.32 31.54 3.37
CA GLN A 653 -9.01 32.91 3.81
C GLN A 653 -9.32 33.97 2.75
N LYS A 654 -8.84 33.79 1.52
CA LYS A 654 -9.05 34.76 0.44
C LYS A 654 -10.52 35.01 0.13
N LEU A 655 -11.35 33.98 0.25
CA LEU A 655 -12.79 34.09 0.02
C LEU A 655 -13.51 34.70 1.23
N GLY A 656 -13.17 34.26 2.45
CA GLY A 656 -13.70 34.83 3.70
C GLY A 656 -13.44 36.34 3.80
N ASP A 657 -12.19 36.75 3.57
CA ASP A 657 -11.80 38.17 3.61
C ASP A 657 -12.52 39.00 2.54
N ARG A 658 -12.71 38.47 1.33
CA ARG A 658 -13.42 39.18 0.24
C ARG A 658 -14.91 39.34 0.52
N ILE A 659 -15.57 38.31 1.04
CA ILE A 659 -16.99 38.35 1.37
C ILE A 659 -17.22 39.33 2.52
N ALA A 660 -16.35 39.32 3.53
CA ALA A 660 -16.36 40.31 4.60
C ALA A 660 -16.15 41.73 4.06
N GLN A 661 -15.22 41.94 3.12
CA GLN A 661 -14.96 43.24 2.49
C GLN A 661 -16.12 43.75 1.60
N TRP A 662 -16.77 42.88 0.83
CA TRP A 662 -17.94 43.26 0.02
C TRP A 662 -19.08 43.77 0.89
N HIS A 663 -19.31 43.13 2.04
CA HIS A 663 -20.26 43.61 3.04
C HIS A 663 -19.84 44.94 3.68
N THR A 664 -18.53 45.26 3.75
CA THR A 664 -18.02 46.56 4.23
C THR A 664 -18.26 47.69 3.25
N TYR A 665 -18.15 47.44 1.94
CA TYR A 665 -18.44 48.46 0.91
C TYR A 665 -19.90 48.93 0.95
N ASN A 666 -20.83 48.02 1.29
CA ASN A 666 -22.25 48.34 1.42
C ASN A 666 -22.63 48.89 2.81
N PHE A 667 -21.75 48.77 3.83
CA PHE A 667 -22.02 49.21 5.21
C PHE A 667 -20.72 49.75 5.88
N PRO A 668 -20.43 51.06 5.78
CA PRO A 668 -19.09 51.63 5.92
C PRO A 668 -18.56 51.90 7.35
N ASN A 669 -19.08 51.24 8.39
CA ASN A 669 -18.52 51.43 9.73
C ASN A 669 -17.09 50.84 9.81
N GLN A 670 -16.14 51.73 10.10
CA GLN A 670 -14.68 51.58 10.06
C GLN A 670 -14.17 50.30 10.76
N VAL A 671 -13.50 49.40 10.04
CA VAL A 671 -12.63 48.37 10.66
C VAL A 671 -11.47 47.99 9.71
N THR A 672 -10.27 47.89 10.27
CA THR A 672 -9.01 47.45 9.64
C THR A 672 -9.04 45.97 9.25
N SER A 673 -8.56 45.65 8.04
CA SER A 673 -8.49 44.28 7.53
C SER A 673 -7.36 43.49 8.21
N TYR A 674 -7.73 42.62 9.16
CA TYR A 674 -6.81 41.68 9.80
C TYR A 674 -6.67 40.41 8.95
N SER A 675 -5.65 40.34 8.10
CA SER A 675 -5.28 39.08 7.43
C SER A 675 -4.51 38.17 8.40
N SER A 676 -5.19 37.16 8.95
CA SER A 676 -4.51 36.07 9.66
C SER A 676 -3.67 35.27 8.67
N ARG A 677 -2.43 34.93 9.00
CA ARG A 677 -1.58 34.06 8.17
C ARG A 677 -2.02 32.58 8.17
N TRP A 678 -3.01 32.20 8.99
CA TRP A 678 -3.44 30.81 9.21
C TRP A 678 -4.97 30.66 9.16
N SER A 679 -5.47 29.69 8.40
CA SER A 679 -6.90 29.29 8.33
C SER A 679 -7.18 28.37 9.51
N LEU A 680 -7.92 28.89 10.50
CA LEU A 680 -8.29 28.11 11.69
C LEU A 680 -9.17 26.90 11.34
N PRO A 681 -10.18 26.98 10.43
CA PRO A 681 -10.98 25.83 10.03
C PRO A 681 -10.15 24.73 9.37
N THR A 682 -9.21 25.11 8.50
CA THR A 682 -8.31 24.13 7.88
C THR A 682 -7.40 23.48 8.92
N ALA A 683 -6.86 24.26 9.87
CA ALA A 683 -6.03 23.73 10.95
C ALA A 683 -6.81 22.80 11.88
N LEU A 684 -8.06 23.14 12.22
CA LEU A 684 -8.95 22.29 13.03
C LEU A 684 -9.30 21.01 12.29
N LEU A 685 -9.65 21.07 10.99
CA LEU A 685 -9.91 19.90 10.17
C LEU A 685 -8.71 18.95 10.17
N VAL A 686 -7.51 19.45 9.85
CA VAL A 686 -6.29 18.64 9.86
C VAL A 686 -6.00 18.10 11.27
N GLY A 687 -6.21 18.91 12.32
CA GLY A 687 -6.09 18.46 13.71
C GLY A 687 -7.02 17.30 14.06
N CYS A 688 -8.29 17.36 13.64
CA CYS A 688 -9.25 16.27 13.82
C CYS A 688 -8.84 15.01 13.05
N LEU A 689 -8.36 15.14 11.82
CA LEU A 689 -7.88 14.01 11.02
C LEU A 689 -6.65 13.35 11.66
N LEU A 690 -5.71 14.16 12.15
CA LEU A 690 -4.57 13.66 12.93
C LEU A 690 -5.03 12.98 14.22
N ALA A 691 -6.06 13.48 14.88
CA ALA A 691 -6.66 12.85 16.05
C ALA A 691 -7.29 11.49 15.72
N CYS A 692 -7.95 11.33 14.56
CA CYS A 692 -8.44 10.02 14.11
C CYS A 692 -7.30 8.99 14.07
N ASN A 693 -6.15 9.37 13.52
CA ASN A 693 -4.99 8.49 13.48
C ASN A 693 -4.44 8.20 14.89
N LEU A 694 -4.15 9.24 15.67
CA LEU A 694 -3.46 9.11 16.96
C LEU A 694 -4.32 8.48 18.06
N ILE A 695 -5.66 8.59 17.97
CA ILE A 695 -6.59 8.07 19.00
C ILE A 695 -7.17 6.72 18.59
N TYR A 696 -7.47 6.50 17.30
CA TYR A 696 -8.16 5.29 16.85
C TYR A 696 -7.24 4.37 16.04
N TYR A 697 -6.67 4.87 14.94
CA TYR A 697 -6.00 4.00 13.98
C TYR A 697 -4.66 3.45 14.49
N LEU A 698 -3.72 4.33 14.85
CA LEU A 698 -2.38 3.92 15.26
C LEU A 698 -2.38 3.07 16.54
N PRO A 699 -3.16 3.38 17.60
CA PRO A 699 -3.28 2.50 18.76
C PRO A 699 -3.87 1.13 18.42
N ARG A 700 -4.77 1.04 17.44
CA ARG A 700 -5.27 -0.26 16.98
C ARG A 700 -4.18 -1.05 16.26
N GLN A 701 -3.41 -0.39 15.39
CA GLN A 701 -2.27 -1.02 14.70
C GLN A 701 -1.22 -1.55 15.69
N THR A 702 -0.97 -0.85 16.81
CA THR A 702 -0.02 -1.36 17.82
C THR A 702 -0.49 -2.62 18.53
N VAL A 703 -1.82 -2.81 18.64
CA VAL A 703 -2.43 -4.05 19.14
C VAL A 703 -2.35 -5.16 18.09
N VAL A 704 -2.66 -4.86 16.82
CA VAL A 704 -2.62 -5.84 15.71
C VAL A 704 -1.22 -6.43 15.56
N TYR A 705 -0.18 -5.60 15.60
CA TYR A 705 1.20 -6.02 15.39
C TYR A 705 1.98 -6.27 16.70
N LYS A 706 1.29 -6.49 17.82
CA LYS A 706 1.95 -6.88 19.06
C LYS A 706 2.53 -8.29 18.93
N ASN A 707 3.82 -8.45 19.21
CA ASN A 707 4.56 -9.71 19.07
C ASN A 707 4.37 -10.34 17.69
N TYR A 708 4.55 -9.53 16.65
CA TYR A 708 4.30 -9.97 15.30
C TYR A 708 5.30 -11.04 14.88
N SER A 709 4.77 -12.19 14.45
CA SER A 709 5.54 -13.36 14.02
C SER A 709 5.36 -13.69 12.53
N GLY A 710 4.61 -12.84 11.81
CA GLY A 710 4.11 -13.13 10.46
C GLY A 710 2.93 -14.10 10.44
N ALA A 711 2.78 -14.94 11.47
CA ALA A 711 1.76 -15.97 11.59
C ALA A 711 0.32 -15.43 11.68
N PRO A 712 -0.68 -16.21 11.19
CA PRO A 712 -2.08 -15.91 11.44
C PRO A 712 -2.36 -15.70 12.93
N ILE A 713 -3.30 -14.82 13.27
CA ILE A 713 -3.67 -14.55 14.67
C ILE A 713 -4.12 -15.81 15.41
N SER A 714 -4.70 -16.77 14.70
CA SER A 714 -5.12 -18.07 15.24
C SER A 714 -3.96 -18.99 15.64
N TYR A 715 -2.71 -18.62 15.31
CA TYR A 715 -1.52 -19.38 15.61
C TYR A 715 -0.56 -18.54 16.48
N PRO A 716 -0.87 -18.35 17.77
CA PRO A 716 -0.01 -17.58 18.67
C PRO A 716 1.34 -18.28 18.84
N ILE A 717 2.43 -17.51 18.84
CA ILE A 717 3.78 -18.04 19.05
C ILE A 717 4.57 -17.08 19.91
N ASP A 718 5.17 -17.56 20.99
CA ASP A 718 6.20 -16.83 21.73
C ASP A 718 7.56 -16.95 21.04
N VAL A 719 7.77 -16.11 20.01
CA VAL A 719 9.01 -16.09 19.23
C VAL A 719 10.24 -15.72 20.05
N ASN A 720 10.10 -15.06 21.21
CA ASN A 720 11.25 -14.73 22.05
C ASN A 720 11.91 -15.99 22.62
N THR A 721 11.13 -17.02 22.98
CA THR A 721 11.65 -18.31 23.46
C THR A 721 12.45 -19.05 22.36
N ILE A 722 12.15 -18.78 21.09
CA ILE A 722 12.91 -19.29 19.94
C ILE A 722 14.21 -18.49 19.75
N TYR A 723 14.10 -17.16 19.69
CA TYR A 723 15.25 -16.27 19.43
C TYR A 723 16.25 -16.22 20.59
N GLN A 724 15.83 -16.60 21.79
CA GLN A 724 16.68 -16.71 22.99
C GLN A 724 16.73 -18.16 23.49
N SER A 725 16.74 -19.13 22.57
CA SER A 725 16.82 -20.55 22.90
C SER A 725 18.04 -20.83 23.79
N LYS A 726 17.82 -21.64 24.83
CA LYS A 726 18.88 -22.12 25.74
C LYS A 726 19.51 -23.43 25.26
N LEU A 727 19.09 -23.93 24.10
CA LEU A 727 19.67 -25.13 23.51
C LEU A 727 21.09 -24.82 23.01
N HIS A 728 21.97 -25.79 23.17
CA HIS A 728 23.35 -25.73 22.71
C HIS A 728 23.68 -26.99 21.92
N ASN A 729 24.47 -26.85 20.87
CA ASN A 729 24.90 -27.94 20.00
C ASN A 729 23.73 -28.84 19.56
N ALA A 730 22.68 -28.22 19.02
CA ALA A 730 21.39 -28.85 18.77
C ALA A 730 20.89 -28.68 17.33
N ILE A 731 19.98 -29.56 16.92
CA ILE A 731 19.16 -29.45 15.72
C ILE A 731 17.71 -29.37 16.16
N VAL A 732 17.01 -28.30 15.81
CA VAL A 732 15.59 -28.12 16.08
C VAL A 732 14.81 -28.43 14.80
N VAL A 733 13.87 -29.36 14.89
CA VAL A 733 13.07 -29.84 13.75
C VAL A 733 11.61 -29.49 13.92
N THR A 734 10.96 -29.17 12.79
CA THR A 734 9.50 -29.00 12.71
C THR A 734 8.96 -29.62 11.44
N SER A 735 7.73 -30.15 11.47
CA SER A 735 6.97 -30.52 10.28
C SER A 735 6.16 -29.36 9.71
N ASN A 736 6.06 -28.23 10.44
CA ASN A 736 5.31 -27.05 10.02
C ASN A 736 6.15 -26.16 9.09
N SER A 737 5.89 -26.23 7.79
CA SER A 737 6.59 -25.45 6.75
C SER A 737 6.41 -23.95 6.90
N TYR A 738 5.28 -23.50 7.47
CA TYR A 738 5.01 -22.10 7.71
C TYR A 738 5.88 -21.54 8.84
N LEU A 739 5.90 -22.23 10.00
CA LEU A 739 6.77 -21.89 11.13
C LEU A 739 8.23 -21.86 10.69
N TYR A 740 8.65 -22.88 9.93
CA TYR A 740 10.00 -22.96 9.40
C TYR A 740 10.35 -21.73 8.56
N GLN A 741 9.55 -21.44 7.53
CA GLN A 741 9.88 -20.39 6.58
C GLN A 741 9.76 -18.98 7.17
N MET A 742 8.77 -18.72 8.03
CA MET A 742 8.56 -17.38 8.60
C MET A 742 9.51 -17.06 9.75
N VAL A 743 9.78 -18.01 10.64
CA VAL A 743 10.44 -17.74 11.93
C VAL A 743 11.81 -18.41 12.04
N LEU A 744 11.94 -19.68 11.67
CA LEU A 744 13.14 -20.47 11.99
C LEU A 744 14.25 -20.33 10.94
N PHE A 745 13.90 -20.33 9.66
CA PHE A 745 14.84 -20.24 8.55
C PHE A 745 15.83 -19.06 8.68
N PRO A 746 15.39 -17.80 8.93
CA PRO A 746 16.32 -16.67 9.01
C PRO A 746 17.29 -16.75 10.19
N LEU A 747 17.10 -17.67 11.15
CA LEU A 747 18.02 -17.87 12.28
C LEU A 747 19.26 -18.68 11.87
N ASN A 748 19.12 -19.56 10.88
CA ASN A 748 20.24 -20.36 10.40
C ASN A 748 21.39 -19.48 9.88
N ASP A 749 22.60 -19.96 10.12
CA ASP A 749 23.80 -19.45 9.46
C ASP A 749 23.90 -20.01 8.03
N PRO A 750 24.29 -19.23 7.01
CA PRO A 750 24.39 -19.74 5.64
C PRO A 750 25.34 -20.94 5.44
N ALA A 751 26.34 -21.11 6.30
CA ALA A 751 27.24 -22.26 6.28
C ALA A 751 26.82 -23.37 7.28
N MET A 752 25.69 -23.20 7.99
CA MET A 752 25.20 -24.11 9.04
C MET A 752 26.18 -24.34 10.19
N HIS A 753 27.01 -23.35 10.50
CA HIS A 753 27.95 -23.44 11.63
C HIS A 753 27.36 -22.93 12.95
N SER A 754 26.10 -22.51 12.97
CA SER A 754 25.42 -22.01 14.17
C SER A 754 25.33 -23.07 15.27
N ASP A 755 25.30 -22.63 16.53
CA ASP A 755 25.18 -23.51 17.70
C ASP A 755 23.86 -24.31 17.70
N VAL A 756 22.80 -23.69 17.18
CA VAL A 756 21.51 -24.34 16.91
C VAL A 756 21.23 -24.26 15.40
N ILE A 757 20.84 -25.39 14.82
CA ILE A 757 20.43 -25.51 13.41
C ILE A 757 18.93 -25.79 13.39
N TYR A 758 18.18 -25.10 12.54
CA TYR A 758 16.75 -25.32 12.36
C TYR A 758 16.47 -25.99 11.02
N ALA A 759 15.69 -27.07 11.01
CA ALA A 759 15.38 -27.85 9.80
C ALA A 759 13.88 -28.18 9.69
N LEU A 760 13.38 -28.32 8.45
CA LEU A 760 12.05 -28.83 8.16
C LEU A 760 12.13 -30.36 8.08
N ALA A 761 11.78 -31.04 9.17
CA ALA A 761 11.76 -32.49 9.27
C ALA A 761 10.67 -32.95 10.25
N GLY A 762 9.98 -34.04 9.91
CA GLY A 762 8.85 -34.57 10.68
C GLY A 762 8.80 -36.09 10.81
N ASP A 763 9.78 -36.82 10.26
CA ASP A 763 9.81 -38.28 10.32
C ASP A 763 11.20 -38.83 10.73
N PRO A 764 11.26 -40.08 11.24
CA PRO A 764 12.51 -40.68 11.70
C PRO A 764 13.61 -40.80 10.64
N THR A 765 13.25 -40.94 9.36
CA THR A 765 14.23 -41.06 8.27
C THR A 765 14.93 -39.72 8.03
N GLN A 766 14.19 -38.63 8.10
CA GLN A 766 14.73 -37.27 8.01
C GLN A 766 15.60 -36.95 9.23
N TYR A 767 15.23 -37.40 10.43
CA TYR A 767 16.05 -37.24 11.63
C TYR A 767 17.39 -37.97 11.52
N ALA A 768 17.39 -39.22 11.04
CA ALA A 768 18.61 -39.97 10.77
C ALA A 768 19.49 -39.28 9.71
N GLN A 769 18.87 -38.69 8.68
CA GLN A 769 19.58 -37.90 7.67
C GLN A 769 20.25 -36.67 8.28
N LEU A 770 19.55 -35.93 9.15
CA LEU A 770 20.09 -34.76 9.85
C LEU A 770 21.22 -35.13 10.80
N GLN A 771 21.10 -36.26 11.51
CA GLN A 771 22.15 -36.71 12.43
C GLN A 771 23.42 -37.15 11.71
N LYS A 772 23.27 -37.78 10.53
CA LYS A 772 24.40 -38.07 9.64
C LYS A 772 25.03 -36.80 9.06
N ALA A 773 24.21 -35.82 8.70
CA ALA A 773 24.62 -34.53 8.16
C ALA A 773 25.37 -33.66 9.18
N PHE A 774 24.94 -33.67 10.44
CA PHE A 774 25.47 -32.85 11.51
C PHE A 774 25.75 -33.71 12.77
N PRO A 775 26.82 -34.51 12.74
CA PRO A 775 27.12 -35.46 13.82
C PRO A 775 27.40 -34.76 15.15
N GLY A 776 27.02 -35.43 16.25
CA GLY A 776 27.27 -34.94 17.61
C GLY A 776 26.25 -33.92 18.14
N ARG A 777 25.23 -33.57 17.36
CA ARG A 777 24.13 -32.69 17.78
C ARG A 777 22.92 -33.49 18.24
N LYS A 778 22.25 -33.02 19.30
CA LYS A 778 20.97 -33.58 19.76
C LYS A 778 19.82 -33.00 18.93
N ILE A 779 18.85 -33.85 18.57
CA ILE A 779 17.66 -33.43 17.83
C ILE A 779 16.52 -33.12 18.81
N TYR A 780 15.88 -31.98 18.61
CA TYR A 780 14.72 -31.55 19.38
C TYR A 780 13.56 -31.23 18.43
N GLN A 781 12.39 -31.79 18.69
CA GLN A 781 11.16 -31.36 18.02
C GLN A 781 10.63 -30.10 18.70
N ILE A 782 10.36 -29.06 17.91
CA ILE A 782 9.67 -27.86 18.41
C ILE A 782 8.16 -28.07 18.35
N ASN A 783 7.51 -27.94 19.50
CA ASN A 783 6.06 -28.03 19.65
C ASN A 783 5.55 -26.66 20.16
N ILE A 784 4.52 -26.13 19.50
CA ILE A 784 3.82 -24.91 19.92
C ILE A 784 2.47 -25.36 20.50
N ILE A 785 2.28 -25.15 21.80
CA ILE A 785 1.02 -25.49 22.47
C ILE A 785 0.00 -24.36 22.29
N ASP A 786 -1.29 -24.61 22.56
CA ASP A 786 -2.41 -23.71 22.22
C ASP A 786 -2.28 -22.27 22.75
N ASN A 787 -1.56 -22.07 23.86
CA ASN A 787 -1.31 -20.73 24.42
C ASN A 787 -0.11 -20.00 23.77
N GLY A 788 0.49 -20.59 22.73
CA GLY A 788 1.64 -20.09 22.00
C GLY A 788 3.00 -20.36 22.66
N ALA A 789 3.05 -21.05 23.80
CA ALA A 789 4.31 -21.39 24.43
C ALA A 789 5.08 -22.43 23.61
N VAL A 790 6.40 -22.26 23.57
CA VAL A 790 7.30 -23.10 22.79
C VAL A 790 7.92 -24.15 23.71
N GLN A 791 7.81 -25.41 23.32
CA GLN A 791 8.42 -26.55 24.00
C GLN A 791 9.37 -27.27 23.05
N TYR A 792 10.47 -27.78 23.60
CA TYR A 792 11.44 -28.59 22.88
C TYR A 792 11.44 -29.99 23.47
N GLU A 793 11.05 -30.96 22.67
CA GLU A 793 11.05 -32.37 23.05
C GLU A 793 12.28 -33.05 22.45
N ALA A 794 13.12 -33.66 23.28
CA ALA A 794 14.27 -34.39 22.78
C ALA A 794 13.79 -35.64 22.05
N ILE A 795 14.27 -35.83 20.82
CA ILE A 795 14.01 -37.06 20.07
C ILE A 795 15.13 -38.04 20.46
N ASP A 796 14.79 -39.00 21.32
CA ASP A 796 15.69 -40.11 21.62
C ASP A 796 15.75 -41.03 20.41
N ASN A 797 16.98 -41.38 20.02
CA ASN A 797 17.27 -42.28 18.90
C ASN A 797 16.82 -43.71 19.13
#